data_AF-B6JYZ3-F1
#
_entry.id   AF-B6JYZ3-F1
#
_cell.length_a   1.000
_cell.length_b   1.000
_cell.length_c   1.000
_cell.angle_alpha   90.00
_cell.angle_beta   90.00
_cell.angle_gamma   90.00
#
_symmetry.space_group_name_H-M   'P 1'
#
loop_
_entity.id
_entity.type
_entity.pdbx_description
1 polymer ?
#
loop_
_entity_poly.entity_id
_entity_poly.type
_entity_poly.pdbx_seq_one_letter_code
_entity_poly.pdbx_strand_id
1 'polypeptide(L)'
;MFTNPFFLKRQGTHIWKRCLRQCNFIQWHKRTLTVQSFSPLRRLYTNSAFPTNSNTLRQDLAFLEERANADLYDSSEQARFYERIVDIYPEAVIKRYETKGVARDADCDRLYSLALLKKAHSLAPESFLSNTAAAVNSAETSPHSYRSLPFSKMAAPYGSAAAATTGTASANPIDGTATNNTLGSNPAPAKGPVSSVLHSQSTPSLAIHTLPATTLPLGSDKKHPLFVVMDESRFAKVFRVVRFLVGVGFITYVALVGMSILAETSGVNNLIGNNPEIEPAEERSVDVHFSDVQGVDEAKEELEEVVEFLRNPTEFTRLGGKLPRGILLTGPPGTGKTMLARAVAGEAGVPFFFMSGSQFDEMFVGVGAKRVRELFATARKHAPSIIFIDELDAIGQKRNARDAAHMRQTLNQLLVDLDGFSKDEDAAHPVIFIGATNFPESLDPALTRPGRFDRHVHVPLPDVRGRMAILRHHTQNVPLSEDVDLSVIARGTSGFAGADLANLINFAAIRASRLHSRYVGMSDMEWSKDRIIMGAERRSAFITPESKMMTAYHEGGHALVALFTRGAMRPYKATIMPRGSSLGMTVSLPDMDKDSWTRGEYMAMMDVAMGGRAAEELLYGRDNTTSGAHNDIEKATQIARKMVTEFGMSDRVGPVSLETEFSDLSPATKAVVEAEIKSLLEGSYERAMLLLKTHKKELETLARALVEYEFLTADEMQRVMKGEDLSRTPID
;
A
#
# COMPACT_ATOMS: atom_id res chain seq x y z
N MET A 1 -10.94 -23.43 59.53
CA MET A 1 -11.11 -22.42 60.61
C MET A 1 -10.00 -21.40 60.41
N PHE A 2 -10.26 -20.09 60.22
CA PHE A 2 -10.81 -19.12 61.21
C PHE A 2 -9.81 -18.92 62.38
N THR A 3 -9.32 -17.73 62.73
CA THR A 3 -9.51 -16.31 62.29
C THR A 3 -8.20 -15.50 62.59
N ASN A 4 -7.95 -14.23 62.24
CA ASN A 4 -8.73 -13.14 61.60
C ASN A 4 -7.78 -12.17 60.82
N PRO A 5 -8.25 -11.32 59.87
CA PRO A 5 -7.37 -10.50 59.02
C PRO A 5 -7.28 -9.00 59.40
N PHE A 6 -6.09 -8.51 59.77
CA PHE A 6 -5.81 -7.06 59.87
C PHE A 6 -4.29 -6.77 59.85
N PHE A 7 -3.66 -6.64 58.67
CA PHE A 7 -2.51 -5.73 58.37
C PHE A 7 -1.93 -5.96 56.95
N LEU A 8 -2.54 -5.34 55.91
CA LEU A 8 -1.89 -5.02 54.61
C LEU A 8 -2.84 -4.20 53.72
N LYS A 9 -3.13 -2.95 54.13
CA LYS A 9 -4.02 -2.02 53.38
C LYS A 9 -3.31 -0.72 52.96
N ARG A 10 -2.12 -0.87 52.36
CA ARG A 10 -1.33 0.15 51.62
C ARG A 10 -0.50 -0.60 50.55
N GLN A 11 0.02 0.11 49.54
CA GLN A 11 0.68 -0.45 48.34
C GLN A 11 -0.23 -1.16 47.30
N GLY A 12 -1.47 -0.65 47.08
CA GLY A 12 -2.40 -1.23 46.09
C GLY A 12 -3.10 -0.24 45.15
N THR A 13 -2.69 1.04 45.12
CA THR A 13 -3.54 2.13 44.59
C THR A 13 -2.83 3.11 43.62
N HIS A 14 -1.66 2.76 43.10
CA HIS A 14 -0.86 3.65 42.23
C HIS A 14 -0.79 3.28 40.74
N ILE A 15 -1.16 2.06 40.33
CA ILE A 15 -1.08 1.63 38.92
C ILE A 15 -2.37 1.95 38.15
N TRP A 16 -3.54 1.61 38.69
CA TRP A 16 -4.84 1.86 38.03
C TRP A 16 -5.18 3.34 37.79
N LYS A 17 -4.57 4.27 38.54
CA LYS A 17 -4.75 5.72 38.33
C LYS A 17 -3.94 6.28 37.15
N ARG A 18 -3.09 5.48 36.48
CA ARG A 18 -2.29 5.93 35.32
C ARG A 18 -3.00 5.69 33.98
N CYS A 19 -3.68 4.54 33.79
CA CYS A 19 -4.44 4.25 32.57
C CYS A 19 -5.67 5.16 32.39
N LEU A 20 -6.47 5.37 33.44
CA LEU A 20 -7.72 6.15 33.39
C LEU A 20 -7.53 7.68 33.20
N ARG A 21 -6.31 8.14 32.90
CA ARG A 21 -6.01 9.53 32.49
C ARG A 21 -5.62 9.71 31.01
N GLN A 22 -5.53 8.64 30.22
CA GLN A 22 -5.30 8.73 28.76
C GLN A 22 -6.58 8.62 27.92
N CYS A 23 -7.71 8.18 28.48
CA CYS A 23 -8.96 7.97 27.73
C CYS A 23 -9.97 9.13 27.83
N ASN A 24 -9.61 10.29 28.39
CA ASN A 24 -10.51 11.45 28.52
C ASN A 24 -9.80 12.76 28.18
N PHE A 25 -9.66 13.03 26.87
CA PHE A 25 -9.40 14.37 26.34
C PHE A 25 -10.17 14.64 25.03
N ILE A 26 -11.43 14.19 24.98
CA ILE A 26 -12.37 14.55 23.91
C ILE A 26 -13.00 15.89 24.25
N GLN A 27 -12.36 16.99 23.87
CA GLN A 27 -13.08 18.27 23.78
C GLN A 27 -12.55 19.20 22.68
N TRP A 28 -13.41 19.44 21.70
CA TRP A 28 -13.53 20.65 20.88
C TRP A 28 -12.32 21.61 20.84
N HIS A 29 -11.44 21.41 19.86
CA HIS A 29 -10.81 22.54 19.18
C HIS A 29 -11.67 22.96 17.98
N LYS A 30 -12.03 24.24 17.92
CA LYS A 30 -12.71 24.82 16.76
C LYS A 30 -11.82 24.67 15.53
N ARG A 31 -12.35 24.07 14.46
CA ARG A 31 -11.72 24.16 13.13
C ARG A 31 -11.83 25.59 12.62
N THR A 32 -10.79 26.40 12.87
CA THR A 32 -10.47 27.48 11.94
C THR A 32 -10.21 26.84 10.59
N LEU A 33 -11.00 27.20 9.59
CA LEU A 33 -10.79 26.79 8.20
C LEU A 33 -9.53 27.49 7.68
N THR A 34 -8.38 26.86 7.85
CA THR A 34 -7.20 27.18 7.06
C THR A 34 -7.52 26.85 5.61
N VAL A 35 -7.59 27.89 4.78
CA VAL A 35 -7.69 27.75 3.32
C VAL A 35 -6.55 26.84 2.87
N GLN A 36 -6.86 25.77 2.14
CA GLN A 36 -5.84 24.98 1.47
C GLN A 36 -5.21 25.87 0.40
N SER A 37 -3.98 26.31 0.61
CA SER A 37 -3.21 26.99 -0.43
C SER A 37 -2.95 25.99 -1.56
N PHE A 38 -3.66 26.18 -2.68
CA PHE A 38 -3.37 25.46 -3.90
C PHE A 38 -1.92 25.76 -4.29
N SER A 39 -1.08 24.73 -4.26
CA SER A 39 0.29 24.82 -4.76
C SER A 39 0.21 25.16 -6.26
N PRO A 40 0.75 26.29 -6.71
CA PRO A 40 0.56 26.72 -8.09
C PRO A 40 1.17 25.70 -9.05
N LEU A 41 0.50 25.42 -10.17
CA LEU A 41 0.90 24.47 -11.21
C LEU A 41 2.11 24.96 -12.03
N ARG A 42 2.91 25.89 -11.49
CA ARG A 42 4.22 26.34 -12.00
C ARG A 42 5.17 25.20 -12.40
N ARG A 43 5.03 24.00 -11.84
CA ARG A 43 5.80 22.79 -12.23
C ARG A 43 5.30 22.09 -13.51
N LEU A 44 4.11 22.39 -14.02
CA LEU A 44 3.60 21.83 -15.29
C LEU A 44 3.97 22.68 -16.52
N TYR A 45 4.34 23.96 -16.32
CA TYR A 45 4.69 24.87 -17.42
C TYR A 45 6.18 24.78 -17.84
N THR A 46 6.98 23.90 -17.23
CA THR A 46 8.41 23.73 -17.52
C THR A 46 8.67 22.69 -18.62
N ASN A 47 8.57 23.15 -19.88
CA ASN A 47 9.23 22.63 -21.08
C ASN A 47 9.08 21.13 -21.41
N SER A 48 8.01 20.79 -22.15
CA SER A 48 8.04 19.73 -23.19
C SER A 48 6.87 19.80 -24.17
N ALA A 49 5.70 20.29 -23.75
CA ALA A 49 4.43 20.13 -24.46
C ALA A 49 3.97 21.30 -25.38
N PHE A 50 4.83 22.27 -25.73
CA PHE A 50 4.43 23.42 -26.57
C PHE A 50 5.42 23.67 -27.73
N PRO A 51 4.95 23.84 -28.98
CA PRO A 51 5.77 24.30 -30.08
C PRO A 51 6.19 25.77 -29.91
N THR A 52 7.16 26.22 -30.70
CA THR A 52 7.93 27.45 -30.49
C THR A 52 7.19 28.75 -30.82
N ASN A 53 6.17 29.12 -30.02
CA ASN A 53 5.74 30.50 -29.80
C ASN A 53 4.69 30.59 -28.67
N SER A 54 5.06 31.08 -27.48
CA SER A 54 4.21 31.88 -26.56
C SER A 54 4.79 32.01 -25.14
N ASN A 55 5.34 33.19 -24.82
CA ASN A 55 5.49 33.61 -23.41
C ASN A 55 4.17 34.17 -22.85
N THR A 56 3.37 34.82 -23.70
CA THR A 56 2.04 35.37 -23.36
C THR A 56 1.09 34.29 -22.87
N LEU A 57 0.88 33.22 -23.65
CA LEU A 57 -0.04 32.13 -23.31
C LEU A 57 0.30 31.45 -21.96
N ARG A 58 1.59 31.41 -21.58
CA ARG A 58 2.05 30.96 -20.25
C ARG A 58 1.71 31.96 -19.13
N GLN A 59 1.75 33.26 -19.41
CA GLN A 59 1.32 34.32 -18.48
C GLN A 59 -0.22 34.32 -18.33
N ASP A 60 -0.96 34.19 -19.44
CA ASP A 60 -2.42 34.10 -19.46
C ASP A 60 -2.93 32.89 -18.65
N LEU A 61 -2.31 31.72 -18.82
CA LEU A 61 -2.62 30.51 -18.05
C LEU A 61 -2.33 30.68 -16.55
N ALA A 62 -1.19 31.28 -16.19
CA ALA A 62 -0.86 31.55 -14.79
C ALA A 62 -1.83 32.57 -14.15
N PHE A 63 -2.28 33.56 -14.90
CA PHE A 63 -3.26 34.56 -14.44
C PHE A 63 -4.67 33.96 -14.26
N LEU A 64 -5.12 33.09 -15.18
CA LEU A 64 -6.37 32.34 -15.02
C LEU A 64 -6.30 31.37 -13.83
N GLU A 65 -5.16 30.70 -13.63
CA GLU A 65 -4.93 29.84 -12.46
C GLU A 65 -4.98 30.65 -11.15
N GLU A 66 -4.34 31.81 -11.10
CA GLU A 66 -4.33 32.70 -9.93
C GLU A 66 -5.75 33.18 -9.59
N ARG A 67 -6.54 33.60 -10.58
CA ARG A 67 -7.95 34.00 -10.40
C ARG A 67 -8.81 32.84 -9.89
N ALA A 68 -8.71 31.67 -10.52
CA ALA A 68 -9.45 30.48 -10.10
C ALA A 68 -8.99 29.94 -8.72
N ASN A 69 -7.79 30.28 -8.27
CA ASN A 69 -7.30 29.97 -6.91
C ASN A 69 -7.68 31.04 -5.88
N ALA A 70 -7.98 32.27 -6.30
CA ALA A 70 -8.38 33.38 -5.43
C ALA A 70 -9.82 33.24 -4.92
N ASP A 71 -10.74 32.72 -5.75
CA ASP A 71 -12.05 32.25 -5.31
C ASP A 71 -12.36 30.86 -5.91
N LEU A 72 -12.53 29.88 -5.03
CA LEU A 72 -12.89 28.50 -5.38
C LEU A 72 -14.41 28.32 -5.55
N TYR A 73 -15.21 29.30 -5.11
CA TYR A 73 -16.67 29.29 -5.12
C TYR A 73 -17.29 30.03 -6.33
N ASP A 74 -16.49 30.74 -7.13
CA ASP A 74 -16.90 31.30 -8.42
C ASP A 74 -16.81 30.26 -9.55
N SER A 75 -17.97 29.81 -10.07
CA SER A 75 -18.02 28.84 -11.18
C SER A 75 -17.50 29.38 -12.51
N SER A 76 -17.59 30.69 -12.75
CA SER A 76 -17.19 31.32 -14.01
C SER A 76 -15.67 31.31 -14.18
N GLU A 77 -14.94 31.58 -13.10
CA GLU A 77 -13.48 31.53 -13.10
C GLU A 77 -12.94 30.09 -13.13
N GLN A 78 -13.61 29.12 -12.47
CA GLN A 78 -13.25 27.70 -12.68
C GLN A 78 -13.50 27.27 -14.13
N ALA A 79 -14.64 27.62 -14.72
CA ALA A 79 -14.97 27.27 -16.11
C ALA A 79 -13.96 27.83 -17.12
N ARG A 80 -13.59 29.11 -16.99
CA ARG A 80 -12.54 29.76 -17.82
C ARG A 80 -11.18 29.08 -17.70
N PHE A 81 -10.81 28.67 -16.48
CA PHE A 81 -9.57 27.93 -16.27
C PHE A 81 -9.64 26.54 -16.93
N TYR A 82 -10.71 25.78 -16.70
CA TYR A 82 -10.92 24.46 -17.29
C TYR A 82 -10.93 24.49 -18.82
N GLU A 83 -11.63 25.44 -19.43
CA GLU A 83 -11.68 25.62 -20.90
C GLU A 83 -10.27 25.76 -21.49
N ARG A 84 -9.37 26.46 -20.79
CA ARG A 84 -8.00 26.67 -21.27
C ARG A 84 -7.07 25.47 -21.05
N ILE A 85 -7.34 24.60 -20.07
CA ILE A 85 -6.48 23.45 -19.74
C ILE A 85 -7.01 22.08 -20.16
N VAL A 86 -8.29 21.93 -20.51
CA VAL A 86 -8.91 20.61 -20.81
C VAL A 86 -8.25 19.88 -21.98
N ASP A 87 -7.74 20.61 -22.96
CA ASP A 87 -7.03 20.07 -24.12
C ASP A 87 -5.59 19.62 -23.83
N ILE A 88 -5.01 20.11 -22.74
CA ILE A 88 -3.57 20.02 -22.44
C ILE A 88 -3.32 19.10 -21.24
N TYR A 89 -4.16 19.23 -20.21
CA TYR A 89 -4.08 18.50 -18.94
C TYR A 89 -5.49 18.10 -18.44
N PRO A 90 -6.22 17.19 -19.14
CA PRO A 90 -7.53 16.73 -18.70
C PRO A 90 -7.50 16.12 -17.29
N GLU A 91 -6.41 15.46 -16.93
CA GLU A 91 -6.10 14.96 -15.57
C GLU A 91 -6.25 16.04 -14.48
N ALA A 92 -5.82 17.28 -14.78
CA ALA A 92 -5.88 18.38 -13.84
C ALA A 92 -7.30 18.96 -13.70
N VAL A 93 -8.09 18.97 -14.79
CA VAL A 93 -9.53 19.31 -14.75
C VAL A 93 -10.28 18.32 -13.86
N ILE A 94 -10.09 17.01 -14.09
CA ILE A 94 -10.74 15.94 -13.33
C ILE A 94 -10.45 16.09 -11.84
N LYS A 95 -9.16 16.11 -11.46
CA LYS A 95 -8.74 16.19 -10.05
C LYS A 95 -9.22 17.46 -9.35
N ARG A 96 -9.27 18.60 -10.05
CA ARG A 96 -9.73 19.88 -9.50
C ARG A 96 -11.26 19.91 -9.34
N TYR A 97 -12.00 19.42 -10.33
CA TYR A 97 -13.47 19.31 -10.25
C TYR A 97 -13.94 18.30 -9.18
N GLU A 98 -13.21 17.21 -8.98
CA GLU A 98 -13.48 16.23 -7.91
C GLU A 98 -13.14 16.76 -6.49
N THR A 99 -12.38 17.85 -6.37
CA THR A 99 -11.98 18.41 -5.07
C THR A 99 -13.17 19.04 -4.34
N LYS A 100 -13.38 18.65 -3.08
CA LYS A 100 -14.50 19.12 -2.26
C LYS A 100 -14.36 20.61 -1.94
N GLY A 101 -15.35 21.40 -2.34
CA GLY A 101 -15.42 22.83 -2.09
C GLY A 101 -15.21 23.71 -3.33
N VAL A 102 -14.88 23.12 -4.48
CA VAL A 102 -14.81 23.84 -5.77
C VAL A 102 -16.22 23.99 -6.36
N ALA A 103 -16.51 25.14 -6.95
CA ALA A 103 -17.76 25.47 -7.62
C ALA A 103 -18.06 24.56 -8.83
N ARG A 104 -19.36 24.42 -9.14
CA ARG A 104 -19.89 23.59 -10.23
C ARG A 104 -21.07 24.29 -10.90
N ASP A 105 -21.17 24.11 -12.21
CA ASP A 105 -22.09 24.78 -13.11
C ASP A 105 -22.09 24.03 -14.46
N ALA A 106 -23.10 24.22 -15.30
CA ALA A 106 -23.31 23.41 -16.51
C ALA A 106 -22.08 23.37 -17.45
N ASP A 107 -21.34 24.47 -17.57
CA ASP A 107 -20.09 24.51 -18.35
C ASP A 107 -18.93 23.77 -17.68
N CYS A 108 -18.82 23.79 -16.35
CA CYS A 108 -17.83 22.98 -15.63
C CYS A 108 -18.11 21.48 -15.81
N ASP A 109 -19.37 21.08 -15.74
CA ASP A 109 -19.81 19.69 -15.91
C ASP A 109 -19.57 19.20 -17.36
N ARG A 110 -19.78 20.08 -18.35
CA ARG A 110 -19.44 19.84 -19.78
C ARG A 110 -17.93 19.69 -20.00
N LEU A 111 -17.12 20.55 -19.38
CA LEU A 111 -15.65 20.48 -19.49
C LEU A 111 -15.07 19.28 -18.74
N TYR A 112 -15.65 18.90 -17.61
CA TYR A 112 -15.29 17.70 -16.84
C TYR A 112 -15.60 16.40 -17.61
N SER A 113 -16.77 16.29 -18.22
CA SER A 113 -17.13 15.14 -19.05
C SER A 113 -16.27 15.05 -20.32
N LEU A 114 -15.90 16.18 -20.94
CA LEU A 114 -14.93 16.21 -22.04
C LEU A 114 -13.52 15.80 -21.60
N ALA A 115 -13.09 16.18 -20.38
CA ALA A 115 -11.83 15.72 -19.80
C ALA A 115 -11.79 14.19 -19.59
N LEU A 116 -12.88 13.62 -19.04
CA LEU A 116 -13.03 12.17 -18.87
C LEU A 116 -12.97 11.41 -20.20
N LEU A 117 -13.65 11.92 -21.25
CA LEU A 117 -13.58 11.34 -22.58
C LEU A 117 -12.15 11.38 -23.15
N LYS A 118 -11.45 12.51 -23.05
CA LYS A 118 -10.05 12.62 -23.51
C LYS A 118 -9.11 11.67 -22.75
N LYS A 119 -9.32 11.49 -21.45
CA LYS A 119 -8.59 10.50 -20.64
C LYS A 119 -8.86 9.06 -21.12
N ALA A 120 -10.12 8.72 -21.39
CA ALA A 120 -10.47 7.40 -21.94
C ALA A 120 -9.82 7.16 -23.33
N HIS A 121 -9.81 8.17 -24.21
CA HIS A 121 -9.11 8.10 -25.49
C HIS A 121 -7.60 7.86 -25.36
N SER A 122 -6.93 8.45 -24.35
CA SER A 122 -5.49 8.21 -24.12
C SER A 122 -5.15 6.82 -23.56
N LEU A 123 -6.15 5.99 -23.22
CA LEU A 123 -5.99 4.68 -22.59
C LEU A 123 -6.51 3.52 -23.48
N ALA A 124 -7.00 3.80 -24.68
CA ALA A 124 -7.64 2.81 -25.57
C ALA A 124 -6.86 2.61 -26.88
N PRO A 125 -6.73 1.36 -27.38
CA PRO A 125 -6.22 1.11 -28.73
C PRO A 125 -7.21 1.60 -29.81
N GLU A 126 -6.71 2.03 -30.95
CA GLU A 126 -7.49 2.75 -31.99
C GLU A 126 -8.70 1.97 -32.56
N SER A 127 -8.69 0.63 -32.46
CA SER A 127 -9.70 -0.25 -33.05
C SER A 127 -11.13 -0.09 -32.50
N PHE A 128 -11.33 0.67 -31.41
CA PHE A 128 -12.65 0.83 -30.78
C PHE A 128 -13.41 2.10 -31.23
N LEU A 129 -12.79 2.99 -32.00
CA LEU A 129 -13.23 4.39 -32.12
C LEU A 129 -14.12 4.74 -33.33
N SER A 130 -14.34 3.82 -34.28
CA SER A 130 -15.19 4.10 -35.46
C SER A 130 -16.66 4.38 -35.12
N ASN A 131 -17.16 3.78 -34.02
CA ASN A 131 -18.59 3.69 -33.75
C ASN A 131 -19.11 4.76 -32.76
N THR A 132 -18.22 5.44 -32.04
CA THR A 132 -18.59 6.44 -31.02
C THR A 132 -18.55 7.87 -31.56
N ALA A 133 -17.60 8.20 -32.44
CA ALA A 133 -17.45 9.55 -33.01
C ALA A 133 -18.70 10.03 -33.78
N ALA A 134 -19.43 9.11 -34.42
CA ALA A 134 -20.66 9.40 -35.16
C ALA A 134 -21.83 9.88 -34.27
N ALA A 135 -21.82 9.56 -32.98
CA ALA A 135 -22.91 9.87 -32.05
C ALA A 135 -22.80 11.28 -31.41
N VAL A 136 -21.63 11.93 -31.51
CA VAL A 136 -21.38 13.26 -30.92
C VAL A 136 -21.60 14.37 -31.96
N ASN A 137 -21.11 14.17 -33.19
CA ASN A 137 -21.17 15.17 -34.27
C ASN A 137 -22.59 15.41 -34.82
N SER A 138 -23.59 14.63 -34.40
CA SER A 138 -24.99 14.74 -34.80
C SER A 138 -25.85 15.64 -33.90
N ALA A 139 -25.25 16.26 -32.87
CA ALA A 139 -25.94 17.16 -31.93
C ALA A 139 -25.93 18.65 -32.32
N GLU A 140 -25.08 19.07 -33.26
CA GLU A 140 -24.93 20.49 -33.65
C GLU A 140 -25.71 20.85 -34.93
N THR A 141 -27.05 20.92 -34.88
CA THR A 141 -27.81 21.72 -35.88
C THR A 141 -29.19 22.20 -35.42
N SER A 142 -29.29 23.51 -35.14
CA SER A 142 -30.51 24.35 -35.16
C SER A 142 -31.58 24.20 -34.04
N PRO A 143 -32.42 25.23 -33.77
CA PRO A 143 -33.07 25.38 -32.46
C PRO A 143 -34.62 25.39 -32.45
N HIS A 144 -35.19 25.18 -31.25
CA HIS A 144 -36.63 25.32 -30.86
C HIS A 144 -37.61 24.35 -31.59
N SER A 145 -38.53 23.62 -30.92
CA SER A 145 -39.33 23.93 -29.73
C SER A 145 -40.17 22.71 -29.28
N TYR A 146 -40.67 22.71 -28.02
CA TYR A 146 -41.68 21.79 -27.43
C TYR A 146 -41.36 20.27 -27.49
N ARG A 147 -41.71 19.41 -26.53
CA ARG A 147 -42.84 19.39 -25.61
C ARG A 147 -42.57 18.38 -24.48
N SER A 148 -42.86 18.71 -23.22
CA SER A 148 -42.84 17.74 -22.12
C SER A 148 -44.15 16.92 -22.09
N LEU A 149 -44.04 15.59 -22.06
CA LEU A 149 -45.11 14.67 -21.66
C LEU A 149 -44.51 13.52 -20.83
N PRO A 150 -45.28 12.87 -19.94
CA PRO A 150 -44.72 12.43 -18.66
C PRO A 150 -44.43 10.93 -18.53
N PHE A 151 -43.66 10.65 -17.48
CA PHE A 151 -43.36 9.34 -16.91
C PHE A 151 -44.64 8.52 -16.62
N SER A 152 -44.69 7.28 -17.12
CA SER A 152 -45.62 6.25 -16.64
C SER A 152 -44.89 4.91 -16.54
N LYS A 153 -45.24 4.09 -15.54
CA LYS A 153 -44.54 2.85 -15.20
C LYS A 153 -45.28 1.63 -15.76
N MET A 154 -44.52 0.60 -16.10
CA MET A 154 -44.97 -0.79 -15.90
C MET A 154 -43.96 -1.52 -15.01
N ALA A 155 -44.49 -2.30 -14.07
CA ALA A 155 -43.77 -3.18 -13.15
C ALA A 155 -44.51 -4.52 -13.07
N ALA A 156 -43.94 -5.50 -12.37
CA ALA A 156 -44.38 -6.89 -12.37
C ALA A 156 -45.84 -7.13 -11.90
N PRO A 157 -46.49 -8.23 -12.32
CA PRO A 157 -47.92 -8.48 -12.11
C PRO A 157 -48.28 -9.35 -10.89
N TYR A 158 -49.58 -9.33 -10.56
CA TYR A 158 -50.33 -10.13 -9.56
C TYR A 158 -50.03 -9.88 -8.06
N GLY A 159 -51.02 -9.66 -7.19
CA GLY A 159 -52.46 -9.46 -7.45
C GLY A 159 -53.37 -9.42 -6.20
N SER A 160 -54.69 -9.26 -6.46
CA SER A 160 -55.86 -9.38 -5.56
C SER A 160 -56.44 -8.12 -4.84
N ALA A 161 -57.79 -8.12 -4.77
CA ALA A 161 -58.73 -7.44 -3.84
C ALA A 161 -58.90 -5.89 -3.80
N ALA A 162 -60.01 -5.41 -4.38
CA ALA A 162 -61.10 -4.57 -3.80
C ALA A 162 -60.84 -3.32 -2.90
N ALA A 163 -61.68 -2.27 -2.88
CA ALA A 163 -62.76 -1.77 -3.76
C ALA A 163 -63.25 -0.35 -3.28
N ALA A 164 -63.85 0.46 -4.16
CA ALA A 164 -64.79 1.62 -3.95
C ALA A 164 -64.46 2.72 -2.88
N THR A 165 -64.89 3.99 -2.95
CA THR A 165 -66.17 4.58 -3.42
C THR A 165 -66.00 6.09 -3.77
N THR A 166 -67.07 6.77 -4.20
CA THR A 166 -67.11 8.11 -4.85
C THR A 166 -67.59 9.29 -3.98
N GLY A 167 -67.24 10.54 -4.39
CA GLY A 167 -68.00 11.78 -4.10
C GLY A 167 -67.33 12.83 -3.18
N THR A 168 -67.74 14.11 -3.06
CA THR A 168 -68.26 15.12 -4.03
C THR A 168 -68.46 16.50 -3.34
N ALA A 169 -67.98 17.59 -3.97
CA ALA A 169 -68.52 18.98 -3.99
C ALA A 169 -68.56 19.96 -2.75
N SER A 170 -68.28 21.23 -3.07
CA SER A 170 -68.95 22.50 -2.64
C SER A 170 -68.54 23.36 -1.41
N ALA A 171 -67.70 24.39 -1.67
CA ALA A 171 -67.99 25.85 -1.62
C ALA A 171 -68.25 26.71 -0.33
N ASN A 172 -67.87 27.99 -0.47
CA ASN A 172 -68.33 29.27 0.17
C ASN A 172 -67.55 29.92 1.38
N PRO A 173 -67.60 31.28 1.54
CA PRO A 173 -66.48 32.11 2.04
C PRO A 173 -66.84 33.22 3.08
N ILE A 174 -65.94 34.21 3.33
CA ILE A 174 -66.12 35.68 3.61
C ILE A 174 -65.01 36.29 4.53
N ASP A 175 -64.50 37.50 4.20
CA ASP A 175 -63.74 38.56 4.96
C ASP A 175 -62.54 38.22 5.92
N GLY A 176 -61.61 39.13 6.26
CA GLY A 176 -61.32 40.52 5.82
C GLY A 176 -60.22 41.22 6.67
N THR A 177 -59.62 42.33 6.15
CA THR A 177 -58.66 43.33 6.76
C THR A 177 -57.34 42.82 7.42
N ALA A 178 -56.21 43.56 7.56
CA ALA A 178 -55.54 44.73 6.92
C ALA A 178 -54.07 44.80 7.52
N THR A 179 -53.11 45.75 7.38
CA THR A 179 -52.91 47.13 6.85
C THR A 179 -51.41 47.40 6.49
N ASN A 180 -51.10 48.35 5.58
CA ASN A 180 -50.12 49.48 5.57
C ASN A 180 -48.75 49.41 6.33
N ASN A 181 -47.64 50.11 5.98
CA ASN A 181 -47.30 51.24 5.07
C ASN A 181 -45.77 51.21 4.72
N THR A 182 -45.26 51.47 3.49
CA THR A 182 -44.79 52.74 2.82
C THR A 182 -43.64 53.53 3.51
N LEU A 183 -42.74 54.31 2.86
CA LEU A 183 -42.52 54.79 1.46
C LEU A 183 -41.00 55.05 1.15
N GLY A 184 -40.64 55.65 -0.02
CA GLY A 184 -39.25 55.87 -0.55
C GLY A 184 -38.43 57.08 0.03
N SER A 185 -37.46 57.71 -0.66
CA SER A 185 -37.08 57.73 -2.10
C SER A 185 -35.65 58.31 -2.40
N ASN A 186 -35.24 58.27 -3.70
CA ASN A 186 -34.00 58.76 -4.39
C ASN A 186 -33.73 60.30 -4.30
N PRO A 187 -32.60 60.93 -4.79
CA PRO A 187 -31.68 60.52 -5.89
C PRO A 187 -30.14 60.87 -5.77
N ALA A 188 -29.41 60.73 -6.90
CA ALA A 188 -27.96 61.01 -7.15
C ALA A 188 -27.72 62.48 -7.68
N PRO A 189 -26.57 62.96 -8.27
CA PRO A 189 -25.39 62.26 -8.85
C PRO A 189 -23.96 62.92 -8.84
N ALA A 190 -22.98 62.20 -9.41
CA ALA A 190 -21.85 62.64 -10.28
C ALA A 190 -20.55 63.36 -9.79
N LYS A 191 -19.41 62.75 -10.21
CA LYS A 191 -18.06 63.30 -10.53
C LYS A 191 -17.09 63.75 -9.40
N GLY A 192 -15.80 63.41 -9.57
CA GLY A 192 -14.63 63.87 -8.78
C GLY A 192 -13.80 64.96 -9.51
N PRO A 193 -12.45 65.12 -9.29
CA PRO A 193 -11.48 64.11 -8.80
C PRO A 193 -10.34 64.57 -7.83
N VAL A 194 -9.61 63.58 -7.27
CA VAL A 194 -8.14 63.53 -6.98
C VAL A 194 -7.46 64.45 -5.91
N SER A 195 -6.76 63.77 -4.98
CA SER A 195 -5.54 64.13 -4.20
C SER A 195 -5.53 64.99 -2.92
N SER A 196 -5.36 64.25 -1.80
CA SER A 196 -4.26 64.38 -0.79
C SER A 196 -4.39 65.29 0.46
N VAL A 197 -3.50 64.99 1.44
CA VAL A 197 -3.17 65.69 2.72
C VAL A 197 -4.02 65.39 3.98
N LEU A 198 -3.49 64.46 4.79
CA LEU A 198 -3.34 64.40 6.27
C LEU A 198 -4.46 64.71 7.31
N HIS A 199 -4.29 64.02 8.46
CA HIS A 199 -4.66 64.34 9.86
C HIS A 199 -6.04 63.94 10.47
N SER A 200 -5.96 62.96 11.38
CA SER A 200 -6.52 62.88 12.75
C SER A 200 -7.97 63.28 13.10
N GLN A 201 -8.67 62.30 13.69
CA GLN A 201 -9.42 62.33 14.96
C GLN A 201 -10.41 63.49 15.31
N SER A 202 -11.66 63.11 15.53
CA SER A 202 -12.58 63.68 16.53
C SER A 202 -13.32 62.52 17.22
N THR A 203 -13.25 62.31 18.55
CA THR A 203 -13.78 63.09 19.69
C THR A 203 -15.31 63.19 19.73
N PRO A 204 -15.88 63.04 20.95
CA PRO A 204 -16.82 64.05 21.41
C PRO A 204 -16.50 64.55 22.82
N SER A 205 -16.61 65.86 23.02
CA SER A 205 -16.67 66.50 24.34
C SER A 205 -17.51 67.77 24.25
N LEU A 206 -18.60 67.84 25.00
CA LEU A 206 -19.48 69.03 25.07
C LEU A 206 -18.86 70.13 25.94
N ALA A 207 -19.25 71.38 25.67
CA ALA A 207 -18.53 72.57 26.12
C ALA A 207 -19.37 73.51 27.00
N ILE A 208 -18.70 74.03 28.05
CA ILE A 208 -18.64 75.46 28.47
C ILE A 208 -19.94 76.19 28.85
N HIS A 209 -19.97 76.76 30.07
CA HIS A 209 -20.15 78.21 30.35
C HIS A 209 -19.99 78.47 31.88
N THR A 210 -18.82 78.96 32.35
CA THR A 210 -18.45 80.37 32.66
C THR A 210 -19.24 81.09 33.77
N LEU A 211 -18.54 81.58 34.80
CA LEU A 211 -18.63 82.93 35.42
C LEU A 211 -17.38 83.15 36.35
N PRO A 212 -17.10 84.35 36.91
CA PRO A 212 -15.71 84.85 37.07
C PRO A 212 -15.11 84.77 38.49
N ALA A 213 -13.85 85.23 38.61
CA ALA A 213 -13.11 85.35 39.85
C ALA A 213 -13.23 86.74 40.51
N THR A 214 -13.28 86.76 41.84
CA THR A 214 -13.08 87.93 42.70
C THR A 214 -12.31 87.49 43.95
N THR A 215 -11.48 88.36 44.53
CA THR A 215 -10.53 88.01 45.61
C THR A 215 -10.83 88.68 46.95
N LEU A 216 -10.43 88.00 48.04
CA LEU A 216 -10.18 88.54 49.39
C LEU A 216 -11.46 88.93 50.20
N PRO A 217 -11.42 88.98 51.56
CA PRO A 217 -10.25 89.33 52.38
C PRO A 217 -9.93 88.49 53.63
N LEU A 218 -8.69 88.68 54.09
CA LEU A 218 -8.18 88.73 55.49
C LEU A 218 -8.50 87.59 56.47
N GLY A 219 -7.47 87.12 57.21
CA GLY A 219 -7.68 86.29 58.40
C GLY A 219 -6.43 85.50 58.83
N SER A 220 -5.65 86.05 59.75
CA SER A 220 -4.66 85.28 60.50
C SER A 220 -5.36 84.53 61.64
N ASP A 221 -5.02 83.25 61.87
CA ASP A 221 -4.55 82.90 63.20
C ASP A 221 -3.56 81.72 63.24
N LYS A 222 -2.69 81.72 64.27
CA LYS A 222 -1.65 80.72 64.52
C LYS A 222 -2.04 79.79 65.68
N LYS A 223 -3.05 78.93 65.47
CA LYS A 223 -3.31 77.70 66.26
C LYS A 223 -4.36 76.82 65.54
N HIS A 224 -4.20 75.50 65.65
CA HIS A 224 -5.13 74.45 65.17
C HIS A 224 -5.41 74.39 63.66
N PRO A 225 -4.61 73.67 62.85
CA PRO A 225 -5.01 73.28 61.51
C PRO A 225 -6.10 72.18 61.55
N LEU A 226 -7.13 72.31 60.71
CA LEU A 226 -8.11 71.25 60.47
C LEU A 226 -7.53 70.20 59.52
N PHE A 227 -7.29 68.99 60.01
CA PHE A 227 -6.84 67.86 59.20
C PHE A 227 -8.01 67.19 58.47
N VAL A 228 -7.98 67.19 57.13
CA VAL A 228 -8.81 66.30 56.31
C VAL A 228 -7.88 65.27 55.67
N VAL A 229 -7.78 64.09 56.28
CA VAL A 229 -6.99 62.97 55.76
C VAL A 229 -7.83 62.19 54.77
N MET A 230 -7.58 62.38 53.47
CA MET A 230 -8.07 61.49 52.42
C MET A 230 -7.19 60.24 52.37
N ASP A 231 -7.57 59.21 53.12
CA ASP A 231 -6.83 57.95 53.19
C ASP A 231 -7.04 57.12 51.90
N GLU A 232 -6.17 57.34 50.90
CA GLU A 232 -6.16 56.60 49.64
C GLU A 232 -6.05 55.09 49.89
N SER A 233 -7.15 54.36 49.67
CA SER A 233 -7.23 52.94 50.02
C SER A 233 -6.07 52.14 49.45
N ARG A 234 -5.42 51.34 50.31
CA ARG A 234 -4.26 50.51 49.94
C ARG A 234 -4.59 49.57 48.76
N PHE A 235 -5.85 49.14 48.66
CA PHE A 235 -6.37 48.35 47.55
C PHE A 235 -6.24 49.05 46.18
N ALA A 236 -6.54 50.35 46.09
CA ALA A 236 -6.41 51.10 44.83
C ALA A 236 -4.95 51.20 44.35
N LYS A 237 -3.99 51.28 45.30
CA LYS A 237 -2.55 51.27 45.00
C LYS A 237 -2.08 49.88 44.56
N VAL A 238 -2.47 48.82 45.27
CA VAL A 238 -2.17 47.43 44.89
C VAL A 238 -2.76 47.08 43.52
N PHE A 239 -4.02 47.39 43.26
CA PHE A 239 -4.68 47.10 41.98
C PHE A 239 -3.98 47.82 40.80
N ARG A 240 -3.51 49.06 41.00
CA ARG A 240 -2.75 49.82 40.01
C ARG A 240 -1.41 49.15 39.68
N VAL A 241 -0.71 48.61 40.68
CA VAL A 241 0.55 47.85 40.50
C VAL A 241 0.29 46.50 39.83
N VAL A 242 -0.73 45.75 40.26
CA VAL A 242 -1.10 44.46 39.63
C VAL A 242 -1.47 44.66 38.15
N ARG A 243 -2.26 45.68 37.81
CA ARG A 243 -2.62 45.99 36.42
C ARG A 243 -1.38 46.35 35.57
N PHE A 244 -0.40 47.03 36.17
CA PHE A 244 0.88 47.32 35.50
C PHE A 244 1.70 46.06 35.26
N LEU A 245 1.89 45.20 36.27
CA LEU A 245 2.64 43.95 36.15
C LEU A 245 2.02 42.96 35.15
N VAL A 246 0.68 42.82 35.16
CA VAL A 246 -0.04 42.01 34.17
C VAL A 246 0.09 42.60 32.76
N GLY A 247 0.03 43.92 32.62
CA GLY A 247 0.25 44.59 31.33
C GLY A 247 1.66 44.38 30.78
N VAL A 248 2.70 44.54 31.60
CA VAL A 248 4.09 44.30 31.23
C VAL A 248 4.31 42.82 30.88
N GLY A 249 3.80 41.88 31.69
CA GLY A 249 3.90 40.45 31.42
C GLY A 249 3.18 40.00 30.14
N PHE A 250 2.04 40.62 29.81
CA PHE A 250 1.36 40.36 28.54
C PHE A 250 2.16 40.91 27.34
N ILE A 251 2.75 42.10 27.46
CA ILE A 251 3.58 42.69 26.40
C ILE A 251 4.85 41.87 26.17
N THR A 252 5.55 41.42 27.22
CA THR A 252 6.74 40.55 27.06
C THR A 252 6.39 39.17 26.53
N TYR A 253 5.24 38.59 26.92
CA TYR A 253 4.74 37.34 26.32
C TYR A 253 4.46 37.48 24.83
N VAL A 254 3.75 38.54 24.41
CA VAL A 254 3.46 38.81 22.99
C VAL A 254 4.75 39.08 22.20
N ALA A 255 5.72 39.79 22.79
CA ALA A 255 7.03 40.02 22.16
C ALA A 255 7.83 38.72 21.98
N LEU A 256 7.86 37.83 22.98
CA LEU A 256 8.54 36.53 22.89
C LEU A 256 7.87 35.60 21.87
N VAL A 257 6.53 35.53 21.85
CA VAL A 257 5.79 34.74 20.84
C VAL A 257 6.02 35.30 19.43
N GLY A 258 5.98 36.62 19.26
CA GLY A 258 6.30 37.28 17.99
C GLY A 258 7.73 37.01 17.53
N MET A 259 8.70 36.98 18.46
CA MET A 259 10.09 36.65 18.17
C MET A 259 10.30 35.16 17.82
N SER A 260 9.54 34.23 18.42
CA SER A 260 9.53 32.81 18.03
C SER A 260 9.03 32.63 16.59
N ILE A 261 7.88 33.24 16.26
CA ILE A 261 7.30 33.19 14.92
C ILE A 261 8.25 33.83 13.89
N LEU A 262 8.97 34.89 14.26
CA LEU A 262 10.02 35.49 13.41
C LEU A 262 11.24 34.57 13.24
N ALA A 263 11.69 33.87 14.29
CA ALA A 263 12.80 32.91 14.18
C ALA A 263 12.43 31.70 13.31
N GLU A 264 11.21 31.18 13.44
CA GLU A 264 10.64 30.10 12.63
C GLU A 264 10.49 30.49 11.15
N THR A 265 10.02 31.71 10.86
CA THR A 265 9.84 32.21 9.48
C THR A 265 11.12 32.72 8.82
N SER A 266 12.13 33.13 9.60
CA SER A 266 13.40 33.66 9.07
C SER A 266 14.47 32.58 8.84
N GLY A 267 14.21 31.32 9.24
CA GLY A 267 15.14 30.19 9.03
C GLY A 267 16.44 30.24 9.84
N VAL A 268 16.63 31.24 10.71
CA VAL A 268 17.89 31.46 11.47
C VAL A 268 18.18 30.33 12.47
N ASN A 269 17.17 29.55 12.86
CA ASN A 269 17.35 28.33 13.66
C ASN A 269 18.28 27.30 12.97
N ASN A 270 18.44 27.34 11.65
CA ASN A 270 19.39 26.49 10.91
C ASN A 270 20.85 26.99 10.95
N LEU A 271 21.13 28.15 11.57
CA LEU A 271 22.48 28.74 11.69
C LEU A 271 23.08 28.63 13.09
N ILE A 272 22.26 28.40 14.13
CA ILE A 272 22.71 28.23 15.52
C ILE A 272 22.01 27.03 16.18
N GLY A 273 21.59 26.06 15.36
CA GLY A 273 21.17 24.74 15.79
C GLY A 273 22.26 23.73 15.48
N ASN A 274 22.63 22.91 16.48
CA ASN A 274 23.38 21.70 16.18
C ASN A 274 22.54 20.86 15.21
N ASN A 275 23.09 20.50 14.05
CA ASN A 275 22.58 19.31 13.37
C ASN A 275 22.63 18.17 14.39
N PRO A 276 21.58 17.34 14.53
CA PRO A 276 21.82 16.02 15.06
C PRO A 276 22.85 15.37 14.12
N GLU A 277 24.03 15.09 14.63
CA GLU A 277 24.92 14.12 14.01
C GLU A 277 24.17 12.80 14.11
N ILE A 278 23.50 12.43 13.02
CA ILE A 278 22.80 11.15 12.91
C ILE A 278 23.92 10.12 12.78
N GLU A 279 24.40 9.66 13.93
CA GLU A 279 25.25 8.48 14.05
C GLU A 279 24.61 7.38 13.18
N PRO A 280 25.35 6.76 12.24
CA PRO A 280 24.79 5.74 11.37
C PRO A 280 24.23 4.62 12.22
N ALA A 281 22.98 4.24 11.94
CA ALA A 281 22.11 3.66 12.95
C ALA A 281 22.64 2.36 13.55
N GLU A 282 22.91 2.44 14.86
CA GLU A 282 23.03 1.34 15.81
C GLU A 282 24.20 0.35 15.59
N GLU A 283 25.27 0.54 16.37
CA GLU A 283 26.23 -0.51 16.74
C GLU A 283 25.52 -1.59 17.60
N ARG A 284 24.69 -2.41 16.95
CA ARG A 284 24.03 -3.58 17.55
C ARG A 284 25.03 -4.72 17.67
N SER A 285 25.13 -5.33 18.85
CA SER A 285 25.69 -6.68 18.95
C SER A 285 24.87 -7.61 18.06
N VAL A 286 25.55 -8.36 17.20
CA VAL A 286 24.87 -9.25 16.25
C VAL A 286 24.86 -10.66 16.83
N ASP A 287 23.91 -10.87 17.73
CA ASP A 287 23.64 -12.14 18.41
C ASP A 287 22.97 -13.18 17.44
N VAL A 288 23.44 -13.25 16.19
CA VAL A 288 22.92 -14.11 15.11
C VAL A 288 24.11 -14.82 14.45
N HIS A 289 24.02 -16.14 14.34
CA HIS A 289 25.09 -17.00 13.83
C HIS A 289 24.64 -17.81 12.60
N PHE A 290 25.58 -18.49 11.93
CA PHE A 290 25.23 -19.41 10.83
C PHE A 290 24.38 -20.62 11.27
N SER A 291 24.22 -20.85 12.58
CA SER A 291 23.26 -21.80 13.17
C SER A 291 21.80 -21.40 12.98
N ASP A 292 21.53 -20.10 12.85
CA ASP A 292 20.16 -19.57 12.89
C ASP A 292 19.58 -19.43 11.47
N VAL A 293 20.46 -19.23 10.49
CA VAL A 293 20.14 -19.36 9.07
C VAL A 293 20.11 -20.85 8.70
N GLN A 294 19.05 -21.30 8.01
CA GLN A 294 18.85 -22.70 7.67
C GLN A 294 18.39 -22.86 6.23
N GLY A 295 18.82 -23.94 5.56
CA GLY A 295 18.34 -24.29 4.21
C GLY A 295 18.87 -23.43 3.06
N VAL A 296 20.06 -22.84 3.23
CA VAL A 296 20.78 -22.09 2.18
C VAL A 296 22.29 -22.36 2.36
N ASP A 297 22.67 -23.63 2.28
CA ASP A 297 23.96 -24.08 2.82
C ASP A 297 25.13 -23.77 1.87
N GLU A 298 24.89 -23.74 0.56
CA GLU A 298 25.83 -23.30 -0.48
C GLU A 298 26.21 -21.81 -0.30
N ALA A 299 25.21 -20.97 0.01
CA ALA A 299 25.43 -19.54 0.27
C ALA A 299 26.10 -19.27 1.62
N LYS A 300 26.11 -20.24 2.55
CA LYS A 300 26.95 -20.18 3.75
C LYS A 300 28.40 -20.51 3.41
N GLU A 301 28.64 -21.58 2.65
CA GLU A 301 29.99 -22.02 2.28
C GLU A 301 30.77 -20.90 1.56
N GLU A 302 30.14 -20.21 0.60
CA GLU A 302 30.72 -19.03 -0.07
C GLU A 302 31.01 -17.83 0.88
N LEU A 303 30.30 -17.72 1.99
CA LEU A 303 30.45 -16.65 2.98
C LEU A 303 31.34 -17.05 4.16
N GLU A 304 31.57 -18.35 4.38
CA GLU A 304 32.48 -18.85 5.41
C GLU A 304 33.93 -18.52 5.07
N GLU A 305 34.31 -18.53 3.78
CA GLU A 305 35.57 -17.94 3.29
C GLU A 305 35.77 -16.48 3.75
N VAL A 306 34.70 -15.69 3.77
CA VAL A 306 34.72 -14.26 4.10
C VAL A 306 34.85 -14.08 5.61
N VAL A 307 34.18 -14.92 6.39
CA VAL A 307 34.34 -15.00 7.86
C VAL A 307 35.76 -15.43 8.23
N GLU A 308 36.32 -16.43 7.55
CA GLU A 308 37.69 -16.89 7.80
C GLU A 308 38.72 -15.81 7.45
N PHE A 309 38.52 -15.08 6.34
CA PHE A 309 39.37 -13.92 6.01
C PHE A 309 39.30 -12.83 7.07
N LEU A 310 38.11 -12.49 7.58
CA LEU A 310 37.95 -11.48 8.63
C LEU A 310 38.59 -11.92 9.96
N ARG A 311 38.54 -13.21 10.29
CA ARG A 311 39.20 -13.78 11.48
C ARG A 311 40.73 -13.85 11.31
N ASN A 312 41.23 -14.29 10.16
CA ASN A 312 42.64 -14.61 9.91
C ASN A 312 43.22 -13.98 8.61
N PRO A 313 43.23 -12.64 8.44
CA PRO A 313 43.57 -11.99 7.16
C PRO A 313 45.02 -12.23 6.71
N THR A 314 45.93 -12.60 7.62
CA THR A 314 47.34 -12.88 7.33
C THR A 314 47.56 -14.17 6.53
N GLU A 315 46.74 -15.20 6.73
CA GLU A 315 46.91 -16.50 6.05
C GLU A 315 46.59 -16.42 4.56
N PHE A 316 45.54 -15.69 4.19
CA PHE A 316 45.14 -15.43 2.81
C PHE A 316 46.10 -14.45 2.10
N THR A 317 46.52 -13.39 2.81
CA THR A 317 47.45 -12.38 2.28
C THR A 317 48.83 -12.99 1.96
N ARG A 318 49.27 -14.02 2.71
CA ARG A 318 50.57 -14.71 2.53
C ARG A 318 50.82 -15.21 1.09
N LEU A 319 49.77 -15.61 0.36
CA LEU A 319 49.86 -16.11 -1.02
C LEU A 319 49.46 -15.06 -2.08
N GLY A 320 49.30 -13.79 -1.68
CA GLY A 320 48.82 -12.73 -2.57
C GLY A 320 47.31 -12.74 -2.80
N GLY A 321 46.56 -13.51 -1.99
CA GLY A 321 45.10 -13.45 -1.98
C GLY A 321 44.60 -12.05 -1.61
N LYS A 322 43.54 -11.60 -2.27
CA LYS A 322 42.90 -10.30 -2.02
C LYS A 322 41.50 -10.51 -1.48
N LEU A 323 41.12 -9.70 -0.51
CA LEU A 323 39.76 -9.67 0.04
C LEU A 323 38.76 -9.23 -1.05
N PRO A 324 37.69 -10.00 -1.34
CA PRO A 324 36.59 -9.50 -2.18
C PRO A 324 36.00 -8.25 -1.51
N ARG A 325 35.93 -7.14 -2.25
CA ARG A 325 35.52 -5.86 -1.65
C ARG A 325 34.01 -5.82 -1.44
N GLY A 326 33.23 -6.38 -2.37
CA GLY A 326 31.78 -6.27 -2.34
C GLY A 326 31.08 -7.56 -2.73
N ILE A 327 30.18 -8.01 -1.86
CA ILE A 327 29.37 -9.19 -2.04
C ILE A 327 27.94 -8.76 -2.37
N LEU A 328 27.39 -9.21 -3.49
CA LEU A 328 25.99 -9.02 -3.83
C LEU A 328 25.18 -10.28 -3.52
N LEU A 329 24.33 -10.21 -2.49
CA LEU A 329 23.32 -11.23 -2.19
C LEU A 329 22.12 -11.02 -3.12
N THR A 330 21.89 -11.98 -4.02
CA THR A 330 20.80 -11.95 -5.00
C THR A 330 19.76 -13.04 -4.68
N GLY A 331 18.50 -12.83 -5.03
CA GLY A 331 17.46 -13.86 -4.94
C GLY A 331 16.12 -13.33 -4.45
N PRO A 332 15.08 -14.18 -4.34
CA PRO A 332 13.72 -13.75 -3.99
C PRO A 332 13.60 -13.03 -2.62
N PRO A 333 12.50 -12.28 -2.38
CA PRO A 333 12.21 -11.73 -1.06
C PRO A 333 11.96 -12.85 -0.04
N GLY A 334 12.22 -12.57 1.25
CA GLY A 334 11.94 -13.52 2.34
C GLY A 334 12.91 -14.71 2.47
N THR A 335 13.90 -14.87 1.59
CA THR A 335 14.91 -15.96 1.65
C THR A 335 16.00 -15.77 2.71
N GLY A 336 15.96 -14.66 3.46
CA GLY A 336 16.85 -14.44 4.61
C GLY A 336 18.14 -13.68 4.33
N LYS A 337 18.32 -13.07 3.14
CA LYS A 337 19.52 -12.27 2.76
C LYS A 337 20.04 -11.35 3.88
N THR A 338 19.16 -10.56 4.50
CA THR A 338 19.45 -9.65 5.62
C THR A 338 19.88 -10.37 6.90
N MET A 339 19.36 -11.57 7.15
CA MET A 339 19.75 -12.42 8.29
C MET A 339 21.09 -13.10 8.04
N LEU A 340 21.36 -13.54 6.80
CA LEU A 340 22.63 -14.12 6.38
C LEU A 340 23.77 -13.12 6.48
N ALA A 341 23.58 -11.88 6.02
CA ALA A 341 24.58 -10.81 6.19
C ALA A 341 24.87 -10.48 7.67
N ARG A 342 23.86 -10.56 8.54
CA ARG A 342 24.04 -10.46 9.99
C ARG A 342 24.82 -11.65 10.56
N ALA A 343 24.50 -12.87 10.13
CA ALA A 343 25.21 -14.08 10.53
C ALA A 343 26.72 -14.01 10.20
N VAL A 344 27.10 -13.50 9.02
CA VAL A 344 28.51 -13.25 8.67
C VAL A 344 29.20 -12.34 9.69
N ALA A 345 28.53 -11.29 10.16
CA ALA A 345 29.10 -10.34 11.11
C ALA A 345 29.20 -10.91 12.54
N GLY A 346 28.16 -11.62 13.00
CA GLY A 346 28.17 -12.31 14.30
C GLY A 346 29.21 -13.43 14.36
N GLU A 347 29.40 -14.16 13.26
CA GLU A 347 30.41 -15.21 13.15
C GLU A 347 31.83 -14.63 13.04
N ALA A 348 32.03 -13.57 12.25
CA ALA A 348 33.33 -12.88 12.18
C ALA A 348 33.68 -12.09 13.45
N GLY A 349 32.69 -11.75 14.29
CA GLY A 349 32.88 -10.96 15.50
C GLY A 349 33.16 -9.47 15.24
N VAL A 350 32.67 -8.92 14.12
CA VAL A 350 32.96 -7.55 13.67
C VAL A 350 31.73 -6.62 13.73
N PRO A 351 31.91 -5.30 13.89
CA PRO A 351 30.81 -4.33 13.81
C PRO A 351 30.06 -4.39 12.48
N PHE A 352 28.72 -4.32 12.57
CA PHE A 352 27.79 -4.43 11.44
C PHE A 352 26.98 -3.15 11.29
N PHE A 353 27.24 -2.39 10.22
CA PHE A 353 26.52 -1.17 9.91
C PHE A 353 25.39 -1.47 8.92
N PHE A 354 24.14 -1.26 9.34
CA PHE A 354 22.95 -1.52 8.52
C PHE A 354 22.37 -0.23 7.91
N MET A 355 22.04 -0.26 6.61
CA MET A 355 21.19 0.75 5.98
C MET A 355 20.30 0.11 4.90
N SER A 356 19.09 0.62 4.69
CA SER A 356 18.30 0.28 3.48
C SER A 356 18.59 1.30 2.39
N GLY A 357 18.63 0.86 1.13
CA GLY A 357 18.81 1.69 -0.06
C GLY A 357 17.81 2.84 -0.14
N SER A 358 16.58 2.61 0.32
CA SER A 358 15.52 3.63 0.40
C SER A 358 15.90 4.84 1.27
N GLN A 359 16.80 4.67 2.25
CA GLN A 359 17.24 5.75 3.14
C GLN A 359 18.21 6.74 2.45
N PHE A 360 18.69 6.44 1.25
CA PHE A 360 19.50 7.37 0.45
C PHE A 360 18.69 8.05 -0.67
N ASP A 361 17.45 7.62 -0.94
CA ASP A 361 16.56 8.23 -1.93
C ASP A 361 15.73 9.36 -1.28
N GLU A 362 16.31 10.56 -1.23
CA GLU A 362 15.64 11.75 -0.72
C GLU A 362 15.40 12.81 -1.80
N MET A 363 14.26 13.51 -1.66
CA MET A 363 13.88 14.66 -2.49
C MET A 363 14.92 15.80 -2.52
N PHE A 364 15.83 15.84 -1.53
CA PHE A 364 16.86 16.88 -1.40
C PHE A 364 18.17 16.44 -2.05
N VAL A 365 18.53 17.15 -3.12
CA VAL A 365 19.76 16.93 -3.91
C VAL A 365 20.99 16.95 -2.99
N GLY A 366 21.76 15.86 -3.02
CA GLY A 366 23.02 15.72 -2.29
C GLY A 366 22.92 15.17 -0.86
N VAL A 367 21.72 14.99 -0.27
CA VAL A 367 21.61 14.45 1.10
C VAL A 367 21.93 12.96 1.15
N GLY A 368 21.42 12.16 0.21
CA GLY A 368 21.82 10.75 0.07
C GLY A 368 23.34 10.59 -0.11
N ALA A 369 23.94 11.37 -1.02
CA ALA A 369 25.39 11.42 -1.20
C ALA A 369 26.17 11.90 0.05
N LYS A 370 25.57 12.67 0.96
CA LYS A 370 26.16 12.99 2.28
C LYS A 370 26.14 11.76 3.19
N ARG A 371 24.98 11.07 3.30
CA ARG A 371 24.82 9.86 4.12
C ARG A 371 25.77 8.73 3.72
N VAL A 372 25.99 8.50 2.41
CA VAL A 372 26.97 7.51 1.93
C VAL A 372 28.36 7.80 2.52
N ARG A 373 28.85 9.04 2.39
CA ARG A 373 30.17 9.42 2.93
C ARG A 373 30.24 9.30 4.46
N GLU A 374 29.17 9.59 5.18
CA GLU A 374 29.13 9.53 6.65
C GLU A 374 29.12 8.09 7.16
N LEU A 375 28.33 7.19 6.54
CA LEU A 375 28.37 5.75 6.77
C LEU A 375 29.78 5.19 6.53
N PHE A 376 30.40 5.54 5.39
CA PHE A 376 31.73 5.08 4.99
C PHE A 376 32.86 5.71 5.82
N ALA A 377 32.67 6.91 6.37
CA ALA A 377 33.60 7.52 7.31
C ALA A 377 33.56 6.84 8.69
N THR A 378 32.38 6.44 9.16
CA THR A 378 32.24 5.76 10.46
C THR A 378 32.68 4.30 10.40
N ALA A 379 32.33 3.54 9.37
CA ALA A 379 32.78 2.14 9.25
C ALA A 379 34.31 1.99 9.25
N ARG A 380 35.04 2.95 8.64
CA ARG A 380 36.51 3.02 8.69
C ARG A 380 37.08 3.31 10.08
N LYS A 381 36.36 4.04 10.95
CA LYS A 381 36.79 4.24 12.36
C LYS A 381 36.68 2.95 13.20
N HIS A 382 35.77 2.05 12.83
CA HIS A 382 35.49 0.78 13.53
C HIS A 382 36.01 -0.45 12.73
N ALA A 383 36.96 -0.28 11.81
CA ALA A 383 37.47 -1.37 10.98
C ALA A 383 38.40 -2.32 11.79
N PRO A 384 38.31 -3.65 11.64
CA PRO A 384 37.57 -4.38 10.61
C PRO A 384 36.05 -4.37 10.81
N SER A 385 35.28 -4.14 9.75
CA SER A 385 33.81 -3.98 9.84
C SER A 385 33.07 -4.35 8.54
N ILE A 386 31.76 -4.59 8.66
CA ILE A 386 30.86 -4.88 7.54
C ILE A 386 29.85 -3.74 7.38
N ILE A 387 29.68 -3.25 6.15
CA ILE A 387 28.55 -2.39 5.75
C ILE A 387 27.55 -3.25 4.97
N PHE A 388 26.32 -3.32 5.45
CA PHE A 388 25.20 -3.94 4.73
C PHE A 388 24.22 -2.90 4.17
N ILE A 389 23.93 -3.01 2.88
CA ILE A 389 22.92 -2.20 2.19
C ILE A 389 21.80 -3.13 1.70
N ASP A 390 20.66 -3.11 2.39
CA ASP A 390 19.44 -3.78 1.90
C ASP A 390 18.82 -2.99 0.74
N GLU A 391 17.96 -3.63 -0.06
CA GLU A 391 17.21 -2.97 -1.14
C GLU A 391 18.11 -2.10 -2.06
N LEU A 392 19.27 -2.63 -2.47
CA LEU A 392 20.26 -1.88 -3.26
C LEU A 392 19.66 -1.35 -4.57
N ASP A 393 18.66 -2.03 -5.12
CA ASP A 393 17.84 -1.63 -6.26
C ASP A 393 16.99 -0.35 -6.05
N ALA A 394 16.96 0.24 -4.86
CA ALA A 394 16.41 1.58 -4.65
C ALA A 394 17.33 2.70 -5.20
N ILE A 395 18.65 2.52 -5.13
CA ILE A 395 19.65 3.50 -5.61
C ILE A 395 20.52 3.00 -6.76
N GLY A 396 20.57 1.68 -6.98
CA GLY A 396 21.47 1.03 -7.91
C GLY A 396 20.94 0.84 -9.32
N GLN A 397 19.75 1.35 -9.66
CA GLN A 397 19.11 1.08 -10.95
C GLN A 397 19.90 1.61 -12.15
N LYS A 398 19.77 0.92 -13.29
CA LYS A 398 20.32 1.35 -14.59
C LYS A 398 19.90 2.78 -14.94
N ARG A 399 20.91 3.65 -15.16
CA ARG A 399 20.72 5.06 -15.51
C ARG A 399 19.99 5.24 -16.86
N ASN A 400 18.70 5.58 -16.83
CA ASN A 400 17.98 6.08 -18.00
C ASN A 400 18.13 7.60 -18.11
N ALA A 401 17.99 8.16 -19.32
CA ALA A 401 18.12 9.61 -19.53
C ALA A 401 17.09 10.46 -18.75
N ARG A 402 15.97 9.86 -18.30
CA ARG A 402 14.86 10.54 -17.60
C ARG A 402 15.00 10.60 -16.07
N ASP A 403 15.89 9.82 -15.46
CA ASP A 403 15.99 9.72 -13.99
C ASP A 403 16.35 11.04 -13.30
N ALA A 404 15.94 11.16 -12.04
CA ALA A 404 16.20 12.35 -11.25
C ALA A 404 17.68 12.51 -10.89
N ALA A 405 18.16 13.76 -10.92
CA ALA A 405 19.58 14.06 -10.71
C ALA A 405 20.10 13.71 -9.30
N HIS A 406 19.23 13.66 -8.28
CA HIS A 406 19.62 13.27 -6.91
C HIS A 406 19.99 11.79 -6.83
N MET A 407 19.18 10.89 -7.39
CA MET A 407 19.47 9.43 -7.42
C MET A 407 20.83 9.17 -8.08
N ARG A 408 21.06 9.77 -9.25
CA ARG A 408 22.34 9.65 -9.98
C ARG A 408 23.53 10.20 -9.19
N GLN A 409 23.35 11.26 -8.41
CA GLN A 409 24.41 11.81 -7.56
C GLN A 409 24.74 10.88 -6.38
N THR A 410 23.73 10.30 -5.74
CA THR A 410 23.89 9.28 -4.69
C THR A 410 24.59 8.03 -5.23
N LEU A 411 24.15 7.50 -6.37
CA LEU A 411 24.79 6.35 -7.03
C LEU A 411 26.25 6.64 -7.39
N ASN A 412 26.54 7.76 -8.06
CA ASN A 412 27.90 8.13 -8.41
C ASN A 412 28.79 8.31 -7.16
N GLN A 413 28.24 8.79 -6.04
CA GLN A 413 28.98 8.88 -4.78
C GLN A 413 29.31 7.48 -4.23
N LEU A 414 28.35 6.56 -4.21
CA LEU A 414 28.58 5.17 -3.82
C LEU A 414 29.65 4.50 -4.68
N LEU A 415 29.64 4.73 -6.01
CA LEU A 415 30.69 4.21 -6.90
C LEU A 415 32.07 4.82 -6.62
N VAL A 416 32.16 6.12 -6.34
CA VAL A 416 33.42 6.81 -5.98
C VAL A 416 33.95 6.33 -4.63
N ASP A 417 33.07 6.12 -3.65
CA ASP A 417 33.50 5.66 -2.33
C ASP A 417 33.91 4.18 -2.37
N LEU A 418 33.20 3.31 -3.10
CA LEU A 418 33.61 1.91 -3.36
C LEU A 418 34.97 1.82 -4.08
N ASP A 419 35.18 2.60 -5.15
CA ASP A 419 36.49 2.72 -5.82
C ASP A 419 37.58 3.28 -4.90
N GLY A 420 37.19 4.05 -3.87
CA GLY A 420 38.09 4.67 -2.91
C GLY A 420 38.98 3.67 -2.17
N PHE A 421 38.48 2.45 -1.92
CA PHE A 421 39.20 1.37 -1.22
C PHE A 421 40.18 0.57 -2.11
N SER A 422 40.54 1.12 -3.27
CA SER A 422 41.52 0.52 -4.20
C SER A 422 42.98 0.93 -3.92
N LYS A 423 43.23 1.67 -2.84
CA LYS A 423 44.57 2.14 -2.44
C LYS A 423 45.18 1.29 -1.31
N ASP A 424 46.50 1.23 -1.26
CA ASP A 424 47.25 0.28 -0.43
C ASP A 424 47.15 0.53 1.10
N GLU A 425 46.53 1.63 1.53
CA GLU A 425 46.29 1.96 2.94
C GLU A 425 45.29 0.98 3.61
N ASP A 426 44.35 0.43 2.85
CA ASP A 426 43.24 -0.41 3.35
C ASP A 426 43.62 -1.90 3.61
N ALA A 427 44.91 -2.25 3.54
CA ALA A 427 45.39 -3.59 3.89
C ALA A 427 45.43 -3.83 5.42
N ALA A 428 45.46 -2.76 6.22
CA ALA A 428 45.48 -2.83 7.68
C ALA A 428 44.08 -2.77 8.33
N HIS A 429 43.08 -2.27 7.60
CA HIS A 429 41.74 -1.95 8.11
C HIS A 429 40.64 -2.40 7.11
N PRO A 430 40.38 -3.71 6.98
CA PRO A 430 39.46 -4.22 5.97
C PRO A 430 38.01 -3.87 6.30
N VAL A 431 37.35 -3.18 5.36
CA VAL A 431 35.90 -2.97 5.34
C VAL A 431 35.31 -3.79 4.19
N ILE A 432 34.24 -4.54 4.46
CA ILE A 432 33.53 -5.37 3.46
C ILE A 432 32.14 -4.79 3.20
N PHE A 433 31.75 -4.72 1.93
CA PHE A 433 30.43 -4.30 1.50
C PHE A 433 29.56 -5.52 1.20
N ILE A 434 28.35 -5.57 1.75
CA ILE A 434 27.36 -6.58 1.42
C ILE A 434 26.08 -5.87 0.95
N GLY A 435 25.75 -6.00 -0.33
CA GLY A 435 24.51 -5.48 -0.90
C GLY A 435 23.48 -6.59 -1.03
N ALA A 436 22.21 -6.32 -0.73
CA ALA A 436 21.11 -7.24 -1.04
C ALA A 436 20.17 -6.64 -2.10
N THR A 437 19.70 -7.49 -3.02
CA THR A 437 18.69 -7.11 -4.02
C THR A 437 17.76 -8.28 -4.33
N ASN A 438 16.55 -7.96 -4.79
CA ASN A 438 15.63 -8.94 -5.39
C ASN A 438 15.75 -9.01 -6.92
N PHE A 439 16.37 -7.99 -7.54
CA PHE A 439 16.32 -7.72 -8.98
C PHE A 439 17.73 -7.39 -9.53
N PRO A 440 18.68 -8.34 -9.53
CA PRO A 440 20.06 -8.10 -9.97
C PRO A 440 20.15 -7.57 -11.42
N GLU A 441 19.21 -7.94 -12.28
CA GLU A 441 19.10 -7.47 -13.66
C GLU A 441 18.63 -6.01 -13.78
N SER A 442 18.07 -5.41 -12.73
CA SER A 442 17.73 -3.98 -12.68
C SER A 442 18.94 -3.07 -12.42
N LEU A 443 20.00 -3.62 -11.81
CA LEU A 443 21.16 -2.86 -11.34
C LEU A 443 22.04 -2.35 -12.48
N ASP A 444 22.64 -1.19 -12.28
CA ASP A 444 23.60 -0.59 -13.20
C ASP A 444 24.87 -1.46 -13.28
N PRO A 445 25.33 -1.88 -14.48
CA PRO A 445 26.56 -2.68 -14.64
C PRO A 445 27.84 -2.00 -14.12
N ALA A 446 27.78 -0.73 -13.72
CA ALA A 446 28.84 -0.10 -12.96
C ALA A 446 28.99 -0.65 -11.52
N LEU A 447 27.92 -1.09 -10.85
CA LEU A 447 27.98 -1.62 -9.48
C LEU A 447 28.60 -3.02 -9.46
N THR A 448 28.19 -3.89 -10.39
CA THR A 448 28.59 -5.30 -10.53
C THR A 448 29.90 -5.47 -11.29
N ARG A 449 30.82 -4.51 -11.16
CA ARG A 449 32.10 -4.50 -11.89
C ARG A 449 33.23 -4.90 -10.94
N PRO A 450 34.19 -5.76 -11.35
CA PRO A 450 35.29 -6.18 -10.49
C PRO A 450 35.99 -5.01 -9.78
N GLY A 451 36.20 -5.14 -8.47
CA GLY A 451 36.66 -4.08 -7.58
C GLY A 451 35.54 -3.33 -6.82
N ARG A 452 34.27 -3.57 -7.15
CA ARG A 452 33.09 -3.05 -6.44
C ARG A 452 32.31 -4.21 -5.83
N PHE A 453 31.09 -4.50 -6.30
CA PHE A 453 30.47 -5.80 -6.05
C PHE A 453 31.08 -6.82 -7.01
N ASP A 454 32.09 -7.55 -6.52
CA ASP A 454 32.92 -8.49 -7.28
C ASP A 454 32.56 -9.95 -7.02
N ARG A 455 31.97 -10.29 -5.86
CA ARG A 455 31.40 -11.63 -5.59
C ARG A 455 29.86 -11.59 -5.66
N HIS A 456 29.26 -12.54 -6.34
CA HIS A 456 27.81 -12.65 -6.52
C HIS A 456 27.31 -13.96 -5.91
N VAL A 457 26.66 -13.88 -4.74
CA VAL A 457 26.11 -15.05 -4.05
C VAL A 457 24.61 -15.11 -4.33
N HIS A 458 24.11 -16.28 -4.73
CA HIS A 458 22.68 -16.50 -4.94
C HIS A 458 22.04 -17.16 -3.71
N VAL A 459 20.91 -16.60 -3.27
CA VAL A 459 20.12 -17.04 -2.11
C VAL A 459 18.76 -17.49 -2.63
N PRO A 460 18.63 -18.75 -3.12
CA PRO A 460 17.41 -19.26 -3.75
C PRO A 460 16.27 -19.47 -2.73
N LEU A 461 15.12 -19.94 -3.23
CA LEU A 461 14.09 -20.52 -2.36
C LEU A 461 14.58 -21.86 -1.80
N PRO A 462 14.25 -22.21 -0.54
CA PRO A 462 14.72 -23.44 0.10
C PRO A 462 14.01 -24.70 -0.44
N ASP A 463 14.79 -25.73 -0.74
CA ASP A 463 14.35 -27.12 -1.04
C ASP A 463 13.53 -27.77 0.09
N VAL A 464 12.84 -28.89 -0.16
CA VAL A 464 12.18 -29.72 0.89
C VAL A 464 13.07 -29.89 2.14
N ARG A 465 14.36 -30.18 1.96
CA ARG A 465 15.33 -30.34 3.07
C ARG A 465 15.59 -29.04 3.83
N GLY A 466 15.77 -27.94 3.11
CA GLY A 466 15.92 -26.60 3.68
C GLY A 466 14.66 -26.15 4.42
N ARG A 467 13.47 -26.36 3.83
CA ARG A 467 12.18 -26.08 4.47
C ARG A 467 11.99 -26.90 5.74
N MET A 468 12.39 -28.17 5.76
CA MET A 468 12.39 -28.98 6.99
C MET A 468 13.35 -28.44 8.07
N ALA A 469 14.53 -27.92 7.68
CA ALA A 469 15.48 -27.32 8.63
C ALA A 469 14.97 -25.99 9.21
N ILE A 470 14.44 -25.10 8.35
CA ILE A 470 13.82 -23.82 8.73
C ILE A 470 12.62 -24.05 9.65
N LEU A 471 11.71 -24.97 9.29
CA LEU A 471 10.57 -25.34 10.14
C LEU A 471 11.05 -25.87 11.50
N ARG A 472 12.01 -26.79 11.53
CA ARG A 472 12.58 -27.32 12.78
C ARG A 472 13.14 -26.21 13.67
N HIS A 473 13.97 -25.31 13.14
CA HIS A 473 14.53 -24.18 13.87
C HIS A 473 13.42 -23.31 14.49
N HIS A 474 12.45 -22.85 13.70
CA HIS A 474 11.36 -22.01 14.21
C HIS A 474 10.41 -22.75 15.18
N THR A 475 10.30 -24.08 15.10
CA THR A 475 9.52 -24.87 16.08
C THR A 475 10.22 -25.10 17.42
N GLN A 476 11.53 -24.83 17.58
CA GLN A 476 12.25 -25.08 18.84
C GLN A 476 11.63 -24.36 20.05
N ASN A 477 11.05 -23.18 19.82
CA ASN A 477 10.40 -22.36 20.85
C ASN A 477 8.88 -22.52 20.91
N VAL A 478 8.32 -23.53 20.22
CA VAL A 478 6.86 -23.75 20.11
C VAL A 478 6.51 -25.15 20.62
N PRO A 479 5.59 -25.32 21.59
CA PRO A 479 5.20 -26.63 22.08
C PRO A 479 4.37 -27.37 21.02
N LEU A 480 5.02 -28.22 20.22
CA LEU A 480 4.35 -29.13 19.29
C LEU A 480 3.72 -30.33 20.03
N SER A 481 2.70 -30.91 19.40
CA SER A 481 2.11 -32.19 19.77
C SER A 481 2.74 -33.35 18.96
N GLU A 482 2.62 -34.58 19.44
CA GLU A 482 3.27 -35.78 18.87
C GLU A 482 2.75 -36.18 17.47
N ASP A 483 1.61 -35.62 17.04
CA ASP A 483 1.00 -35.82 15.71
C ASP A 483 1.62 -34.97 14.58
N VAL A 484 2.51 -34.03 14.90
CA VAL A 484 3.03 -33.04 13.93
C VAL A 484 4.18 -33.60 13.08
N ASP A 485 3.87 -34.14 11.89
CA ASP A 485 4.90 -34.41 10.87
C ASP A 485 5.24 -33.18 10.02
N LEU A 486 6.38 -32.57 10.33
CA LEU A 486 6.96 -31.46 9.56
C LEU A 486 7.32 -31.86 8.10
N SER A 487 7.47 -33.14 7.76
CA SER A 487 7.74 -33.60 6.38
C SER A 487 6.56 -33.37 5.44
N VAL A 488 5.33 -33.50 5.95
CA VAL A 488 4.10 -33.24 5.20
C VAL A 488 3.91 -31.74 5.01
N ILE A 489 4.22 -30.94 6.02
CA ILE A 489 4.20 -29.47 5.89
C ILE A 489 5.26 -29.01 4.89
N ALA A 490 6.51 -29.48 4.96
CA ALA A 490 7.58 -29.06 4.05
C ALA A 490 7.33 -29.41 2.58
N ARG A 491 6.68 -30.56 2.29
CA ARG A 491 6.21 -30.89 0.93
C ARG A 491 5.02 -30.02 0.51
N GLY A 492 4.14 -29.69 1.45
CA GLY A 492 2.98 -28.80 1.23
C GLY A 492 3.29 -27.31 1.13
N THR A 493 4.55 -26.91 1.30
CA THR A 493 5.03 -25.52 1.21
C THR A 493 6.10 -25.35 0.13
N SER A 494 6.03 -26.14 -0.96
CA SER A 494 6.89 -25.92 -2.12
C SER A 494 6.75 -24.48 -2.64
N GLY A 495 7.88 -23.83 -2.92
CA GLY A 495 7.96 -22.42 -3.30
C GLY A 495 7.86 -21.39 -2.15
N PHE A 496 7.66 -21.80 -0.89
CA PHE A 496 7.64 -20.86 0.24
C PHE A 496 9.06 -20.35 0.59
N ALA A 497 9.19 -19.06 0.89
CA ALA A 497 10.42 -18.51 1.43
C ALA A 497 10.54 -18.78 2.95
N GLY A 498 11.74 -18.60 3.52
CA GLY A 498 11.97 -18.80 4.96
C GLY A 498 11.05 -17.95 5.85
N ALA A 499 10.79 -16.71 5.44
CA ALA A 499 9.84 -15.82 6.10
C ALA A 499 8.40 -16.38 6.14
N ASP A 500 7.94 -17.05 5.09
CA ASP A 500 6.59 -17.63 5.02
C ASP A 500 6.46 -18.84 5.96
N LEU A 501 7.52 -19.65 6.07
CA LEU A 501 7.57 -20.80 6.99
C LEU A 501 7.59 -20.36 8.46
N ALA A 502 8.32 -19.28 8.78
CA ALA A 502 8.28 -18.66 10.10
C ALA A 502 6.86 -18.15 10.43
N ASN A 503 6.21 -17.50 9.45
CA ASN A 503 4.85 -16.97 9.61
C ASN A 503 3.78 -18.08 9.70
N LEU A 504 3.99 -19.23 9.04
CA LEU A 504 3.16 -20.43 9.15
C LEU A 504 3.14 -20.94 10.60
N ILE A 505 4.31 -21.12 11.21
CA ILE A 505 4.43 -21.58 12.60
C ILE A 505 3.78 -20.57 13.56
N ASN A 506 4.01 -19.27 13.35
CA ASN A 506 3.37 -18.19 14.10
C ASN A 506 1.84 -18.24 14.03
N PHE A 507 1.25 -18.34 12.83
CA PHE A 507 -0.20 -18.43 12.67
C PHE A 507 -0.80 -19.73 13.24
N ALA A 508 -0.07 -20.85 13.22
CA ALA A 508 -0.49 -22.10 13.86
C ALA A 508 -0.53 -21.95 15.39
N ALA A 509 0.54 -21.40 15.98
CA ALA A 509 0.60 -21.11 17.42
C ALA A 509 -0.48 -20.11 17.87
N ILE A 510 -0.77 -19.09 17.06
CA ILE A 510 -1.88 -18.14 17.32
C ILE A 510 -3.25 -18.86 17.28
N ARG A 511 -3.46 -19.85 16.40
CA ARG A 511 -4.72 -20.62 16.37
C ARG A 511 -4.84 -21.53 17.58
N ALA A 512 -3.81 -22.32 17.89
CA ALA A 512 -3.77 -23.18 19.06
C ALA A 512 -4.07 -22.39 20.35
N SER A 513 -3.43 -21.23 20.52
CA SER A 513 -3.66 -20.31 21.65
C SER A 513 -5.11 -19.80 21.72
N ARG A 514 -5.72 -19.44 20.57
CA ARG A 514 -7.13 -19.02 20.47
C ARG A 514 -8.13 -20.15 20.69
N LEU A 515 -7.74 -21.41 20.50
CA LEU A 515 -8.51 -22.60 20.85
C LEU A 515 -8.25 -23.06 22.30
N HIS A 516 -7.35 -22.38 23.03
CA HIS A 516 -6.87 -22.74 24.37
C HIS A 516 -6.18 -24.13 24.44
N SER A 517 -5.66 -24.60 23.31
CA SER A 517 -4.80 -25.79 23.23
C SER A 517 -3.48 -25.56 23.97
N ARG A 518 -2.95 -26.61 24.60
CA ARG A 518 -1.63 -26.57 25.28
C ARG A 518 -0.46 -26.76 24.32
N TYR A 519 -0.71 -27.40 23.19
CA TYR A 519 0.25 -27.75 22.15
C TYR A 519 -0.31 -27.35 20.78
N VAL A 520 0.56 -27.11 19.81
CA VAL A 520 0.19 -26.93 18.40
C VAL A 520 0.09 -28.31 17.75
N GLY A 521 -1.09 -28.67 17.24
CA GLY A 521 -1.33 -29.93 16.54
C GLY A 521 -1.17 -29.80 15.02
N MET A 522 -1.16 -30.94 14.31
CA MET A 522 -1.02 -30.98 12.86
C MET A 522 -2.16 -30.23 12.16
N SER A 523 -3.36 -30.25 12.74
CA SER A 523 -4.53 -29.52 12.25
C SER A 523 -4.43 -27.99 12.37
N ASP A 524 -3.53 -27.46 13.19
CA ASP A 524 -3.21 -26.03 13.26
C ASP A 524 -2.15 -25.64 12.21
N MET A 525 -1.16 -26.50 11.99
CA MET A 525 -0.15 -26.34 10.94
C MET A 525 -0.79 -26.44 9.54
N GLU A 526 -1.68 -27.41 9.32
CA GLU A 526 -2.53 -27.55 8.14
C GLU A 526 -3.35 -26.30 7.86
N TRP A 527 -4.10 -25.79 8.86
CA TRP A 527 -4.92 -24.60 8.69
C TRP A 527 -4.08 -23.34 8.42
N SER A 528 -2.89 -23.27 9.01
CA SER A 528 -1.96 -22.18 8.80
C SER A 528 -1.41 -22.16 7.37
N LYS A 529 -0.98 -23.32 6.84
CA LYS A 529 -0.66 -23.54 5.43
C LYS A 529 -1.80 -23.12 4.51
N ASP A 530 -3.01 -23.66 4.72
CA ASP A 530 -4.21 -23.34 3.93
C ASP A 530 -4.51 -21.83 3.96
N ARG A 531 -4.28 -21.17 5.11
CA ARG A 531 -4.51 -19.73 5.28
C ARG A 531 -3.49 -18.85 4.56
N ILE A 532 -2.23 -19.30 4.42
CA ILE A 532 -1.22 -18.57 3.66
C ILE A 532 -1.50 -18.71 2.15
N ILE A 533 -1.83 -19.93 1.69
CA ILE A 533 -2.09 -20.22 0.27
C ILE A 533 -3.41 -19.57 -0.21
N MET A 534 -4.48 -19.68 0.59
CA MET A 534 -5.85 -19.34 0.15
C MET A 534 -6.43 -18.10 0.86
N GLY A 535 -5.71 -17.51 1.80
CA GLY A 535 -6.22 -16.43 2.64
C GLY A 535 -7.18 -16.89 3.75
N ALA A 536 -7.87 -15.93 4.37
CA ALA A 536 -8.72 -16.19 5.52
C ALA A 536 -10.04 -16.93 5.17
N GLU A 537 -10.45 -17.82 6.08
CA GLU A 537 -11.65 -18.65 6.02
C GLU A 537 -12.93 -17.82 6.22
N ARG A 538 -13.90 -17.94 5.29
CA ARG A 538 -15.08 -17.07 5.21
C ARG A 538 -16.33 -17.70 5.83
N ARG A 539 -16.27 -18.04 7.12
CA ARG A 539 -17.38 -18.67 7.89
C ARG A 539 -18.72 -17.91 7.85
N SER A 540 -18.73 -16.62 7.53
CA SER A 540 -19.93 -15.79 7.40
C SER A 540 -20.48 -15.68 5.97
N ALA A 541 -19.87 -16.35 4.99
CA ALA A 541 -20.41 -16.40 3.64
C ALA A 541 -21.60 -17.37 3.57
N PHE A 542 -22.79 -16.84 3.33
CA PHE A 542 -23.95 -17.67 3.02
C PHE A 542 -23.79 -18.27 1.61
N ILE A 543 -23.73 -19.60 1.54
CA ILE A 543 -23.63 -20.38 0.30
C ILE A 543 -24.90 -21.23 0.20
N THR A 544 -25.60 -21.20 -0.94
CA THR A 544 -26.79 -22.04 -1.12
C THR A 544 -26.39 -23.52 -1.22
N PRO A 545 -27.26 -24.48 -0.83
CA PRO A 545 -26.96 -25.91 -0.99
C PRO A 545 -26.61 -26.30 -2.44
N GLU A 546 -27.25 -25.64 -3.41
CA GLU A 546 -26.97 -25.77 -4.84
C GLU A 546 -25.53 -25.32 -5.18
N SER A 547 -25.09 -24.17 -4.66
CA SER A 547 -23.73 -23.65 -4.86
C SER A 547 -22.67 -24.48 -4.12
N LYS A 548 -22.98 -24.99 -2.92
CA LYS A 548 -22.13 -25.93 -2.16
C LYS A 548 -21.94 -27.22 -2.97
N MET A 549 -23.01 -27.73 -3.57
CA MET A 549 -22.98 -28.91 -4.44
C MET A 549 -22.23 -28.65 -5.77
N MET A 550 -22.44 -27.51 -6.45
CA MET A 550 -21.66 -27.15 -7.65
C MET A 550 -20.16 -27.13 -7.35
N THR A 551 -19.76 -26.50 -6.25
CA THR A 551 -18.36 -26.47 -5.80
C THR A 551 -17.83 -27.87 -5.48
N ALA A 552 -18.65 -28.75 -4.89
CA ALA A 552 -18.27 -30.14 -4.64
C ALA A 552 -18.08 -30.98 -5.90
N TYR A 553 -18.87 -30.75 -6.96
CA TYR A 553 -18.62 -31.36 -8.27
C TYR A 553 -17.39 -30.78 -8.96
N HIS A 554 -17.12 -29.48 -8.82
CA HIS A 554 -15.95 -28.81 -9.36
C HIS A 554 -14.65 -29.37 -8.75
N GLU A 555 -14.54 -29.36 -7.42
CA GLU A 555 -13.38 -29.91 -6.71
C GLU A 555 -13.26 -31.42 -6.87
N GLY A 556 -14.39 -32.14 -6.86
CA GLY A 556 -14.43 -33.56 -7.17
C GLY A 556 -13.94 -33.87 -8.59
N GLY A 557 -14.19 -32.99 -9.56
CA GLY A 557 -13.67 -33.07 -10.92
C GLY A 557 -12.15 -32.99 -10.97
N HIS A 558 -11.55 -32.00 -10.30
CA HIS A 558 -10.09 -31.88 -10.18
C HIS A 558 -9.47 -33.10 -9.48
N ALA A 559 -10.01 -33.51 -8.34
CA ALA A 559 -9.50 -34.65 -7.57
C ALA A 559 -9.58 -35.97 -8.36
N LEU A 560 -10.69 -36.23 -9.05
CA LEU A 560 -10.90 -37.49 -9.78
C LEU A 560 -10.02 -37.58 -11.03
N VAL A 561 -9.85 -36.48 -11.77
CA VAL A 561 -8.90 -36.43 -12.91
C VAL A 561 -7.46 -36.59 -12.40
N ALA A 562 -7.10 -35.98 -11.26
CA ALA A 562 -5.76 -36.10 -10.69
C ALA A 562 -5.43 -37.52 -10.15
N LEU A 563 -6.44 -38.31 -9.76
CA LEU A 563 -6.26 -39.69 -9.33
C LEU A 563 -6.07 -40.68 -10.49
N PHE A 564 -6.76 -40.47 -11.62
CA PHE A 564 -6.74 -41.40 -12.75
C PHE A 564 -5.79 -41.02 -13.90
N THR A 565 -5.40 -39.75 -14.04
CA THR A 565 -4.48 -39.32 -15.11
C THR A 565 -3.02 -39.69 -14.78
N ARG A 566 -2.43 -40.57 -15.60
CA ARG A 566 -1.03 -40.96 -15.46
C ARG A 566 -0.09 -39.77 -15.65
N GLY A 567 0.67 -39.43 -14.60
CA GLY A 567 1.59 -38.28 -14.59
C GLY A 567 1.03 -37.05 -13.88
N ALA A 568 -0.23 -37.07 -13.43
CA ALA A 568 -0.74 -36.05 -12.52
C ALA A 568 -0.11 -36.20 -11.12
N MET A 569 0.03 -35.08 -10.40
CA MET A 569 0.35 -35.09 -8.97
C MET A 569 -0.87 -35.52 -8.17
N ARG A 570 -0.70 -36.51 -7.27
CA ARG A 570 -1.81 -37.05 -6.47
C ARG A 570 -2.43 -35.98 -5.57
N PRO A 571 -3.78 -35.87 -5.51
CA PRO A 571 -4.43 -34.94 -4.61
C PRO A 571 -4.27 -35.42 -3.17
N TYR A 572 -3.83 -34.52 -2.29
CA TYR A 572 -3.65 -34.76 -0.87
C TYR A 572 -4.90 -34.38 -0.06
N LYS A 573 -5.54 -33.27 -0.42
CA LYS A 573 -6.76 -32.77 0.23
C LYS A 573 -7.62 -31.97 -0.74
N ALA A 574 -8.90 -32.34 -0.87
CA ALA A 574 -9.91 -31.52 -1.53
C ALA A 574 -10.81 -30.87 -0.47
N THR A 575 -11.21 -29.60 -0.64
CA THR A 575 -12.14 -28.92 0.27
C THR A 575 -13.03 -27.93 -0.46
N ILE A 576 -14.25 -27.75 0.06
CA ILE A 576 -15.25 -26.79 -0.41
C ILE A 576 -15.52 -25.66 0.60
N MET A 577 -14.60 -25.46 1.55
CA MET A 577 -14.65 -24.33 2.49
C MET A 577 -14.18 -23.03 1.80
N PRO A 578 -14.98 -21.95 1.79
CA PRO A 578 -14.60 -20.70 1.14
C PRO A 578 -13.44 -20.01 1.87
N ARG A 579 -12.37 -19.69 1.12
CA ARG A 579 -11.15 -19.04 1.62
C ARG A 579 -10.73 -17.93 0.67
N GLY A 580 -10.62 -16.71 1.20
CA GLY A 580 -10.27 -15.52 0.40
C GLY A 580 -11.24 -15.30 -0.76
N SER A 581 -10.72 -15.39 -1.99
CA SER A 581 -11.47 -15.33 -3.25
C SER A 581 -12.02 -16.67 -3.73
N SER A 582 -11.51 -17.80 -3.22
CA SER A 582 -11.91 -19.15 -3.67
C SER A 582 -13.10 -19.72 -2.89
N LEU A 583 -13.88 -20.57 -3.54
CA LEU A 583 -14.99 -21.32 -2.93
C LEU A 583 -14.55 -22.73 -2.47
N GLY A 584 -13.56 -23.31 -3.14
CA GLY A 584 -12.91 -24.56 -2.77
C GLY A 584 -11.42 -24.57 -3.14
N MET A 585 -10.74 -25.68 -2.88
CA MET A 585 -9.47 -26.03 -3.54
C MET A 585 -9.15 -27.52 -3.42
N THR A 586 -8.60 -28.09 -4.48
CA THR A 586 -7.95 -29.40 -4.51
C THR A 586 -6.43 -29.22 -4.47
N VAL A 587 -5.83 -29.56 -3.32
CA VAL A 587 -4.39 -29.45 -3.06
C VAL A 587 -3.72 -30.79 -3.32
N SER A 588 -2.81 -30.85 -4.29
CA SER A 588 -1.86 -31.97 -4.48
C SER A 588 -0.57 -31.73 -3.72
N LEU A 589 0.13 -32.80 -3.32
CA LEU A 589 1.49 -32.73 -2.79
C LEU A 589 2.48 -33.27 -3.83
N PRO A 590 3.62 -32.60 -4.08
CA PRO A 590 4.75 -33.22 -4.77
C PRO A 590 5.44 -34.24 -3.84
N ASP A 591 5.84 -35.40 -4.38
CA ASP A 591 6.65 -36.37 -3.64
C ASP A 591 8.06 -35.82 -3.34
N MET A 592 8.61 -35.09 -4.30
CA MET A 592 9.87 -34.34 -4.27
C MET A 592 9.67 -33.04 -5.08
N ASP A 593 10.36 -31.96 -4.71
CA ASP A 593 10.51 -30.81 -5.61
C ASP A 593 11.24 -31.27 -6.89
N LYS A 594 10.85 -30.73 -8.06
CA LYS A 594 11.40 -31.08 -9.38
C LYS A 594 11.78 -29.82 -10.16
N ASP A 595 13.00 -29.78 -10.65
CA ASP A 595 13.53 -28.68 -11.48
C ASP A 595 12.92 -28.67 -12.89
N SER A 596 12.47 -29.82 -13.38
CA SER A 596 11.93 -29.99 -14.73
C SER A 596 10.79 -31.01 -14.78
N TRP A 597 9.92 -30.84 -15.77
CA TRP A 597 8.71 -31.65 -15.97
C TRP A 597 8.63 -32.12 -17.42
N THR A 598 8.13 -33.33 -17.63
CA THR A 598 7.94 -33.90 -18.97
C THR A 598 6.69 -33.34 -19.65
N ARG A 599 6.66 -33.39 -20.98
CA ARG A 599 5.46 -33.06 -21.80
C ARG A 599 4.21 -33.82 -21.34
N GLY A 600 4.35 -35.04 -20.85
CA GLY A 600 3.25 -35.85 -20.31
C GLY A 600 2.73 -35.33 -18.98
N GLU A 601 3.61 -34.85 -18.09
CA GLU A 601 3.20 -34.25 -16.81
C GLU A 601 2.55 -32.88 -17.03
N TYR A 602 3.05 -32.05 -17.94
CA TYR A 602 2.35 -30.79 -18.31
C TYR A 602 0.98 -31.05 -18.95
N MET A 603 0.85 -32.08 -19.80
CA MET A 603 -0.46 -32.52 -20.29
C MET A 603 -1.38 -32.95 -19.15
N ALA A 604 -0.87 -33.72 -18.17
CA ALA A 604 -1.65 -34.12 -17.00
C ALA A 604 -2.05 -32.92 -16.11
N MET A 605 -1.21 -31.89 -15.97
CA MET A 605 -1.55 -30.65 -15.26
C MET A 605 -2.68 -29.88 -15.98
N MET A 606 -2.66 -29.81 -17.31
CA MET A 606 -3.76 -29.21 -18.08
C MET A 606 -5.05 -30.03 -18.00
N ASP A 607 -4.97 -31.36 -18.01
CA ASP A 607 -6.13 -32.24 -17.86
C ASP A 607 -6.78 -32.05 -16.48
N VAL A 608 -5.97 -32.00 -15.41
CA VAL A 608 -6.45 -31.71 -14.05
C VAL A 608 -7.06 -30.32 -13.97
N ALA A 609 -6.44 -29.28 -14.54
CA ALA A 609 -6.98 -27.91 -14.54
C ALA A 609 -8.32 -27.79 -15.28
N MET A 610 -8.55 -28.59 -16.32
CA MET A 610 -9.85 -28.67 -17.00
C MET A 610 -10.91 -29.48 -16.23
N GLY A 611 -10.52 -30.24 -15.21
CA GLY A 611 -11.37 -31.18 -14.47
C GLY A 611 -12.63 -30.56 -13.86
N GLY A 612 -12.51 -29.45 -13.11
CA GLY A 612 -13.65 -28.80 -12.47
C GLY A 612 -14.68 -28.25 -13.47
N ARG A 613 -14.20 -27.59 -14.54
CA ARG A 613 -15.04 -27.11 -15.66
C ARG A 613 -15.75 -28.24 -16.39
N ALA A 614 -15.05 -29.35 -16.62
CA ALA A 614 -15.62 -30.53 -17.28
C ALA A 614 -16.67 -31.24 -16.40
N ALA A 615 -16.47 -31.26 -15.07
CA ALA A 615 -17.45 -31.81 -14.13
C ALA A 615 -18.74 -30.97 -14.06
N GLU A 616 -18.63 -29.64 -14.05
CA GLU A 616 -19.79 -28.74 -14.16
C GLU A 616 -20.60 -29.00 -15.43
N GLU A 617 -19.95 -29.00 -16.60
CA GLU A 617 -20.63 -29.18 -17.89
C GLU A 617 -21.26 -30.58 -18.03
N LEU A 618 -20.63 -31.61 -17.47
CA LEU A 618 -21.14 -32.99 -17.48
C LEU A 618 -22.42 -33.17 -16.65
N LEU A 619 -22.63 -32.38 -15.60
CA LEU A 619 -23.79 -32.50 -14.72
C LEU A 619 -24.89 -31.48 -15.03
N TYR A 620 -24.53 -30.21 -15.16
CA TYR A 620 -25.49 -29.10 -15.31
C TYR A 620 -25.73 -28.72 -16.79
N GLY A 621 -24.90 -29.22 -17.70
CA GLY A 621 -24.95 -28.86 -19.12
C GLY A 621 -24.24 -27.54 -19.43
N ARG A 622 -23.90 -27.37 -20.71
CA ARG A 622 -23.04 -26.29 -21.21
C ARG A 622 -23.52 -24.88 -20.85
N ASP A 623 -24.82 -24.65 -20.93
CA ASP A 623 -25.44 -23.33 -20.69
C ASP A 623 -25.44 -22.92 -19.20
N ASN A 624 -25.28 -23.88 -18.28
CA ASN A 624 -25.26 -23.64 -16.83
C ASN A 624 -23.84 -23.65 -16.23
N THR A 625 -22.80 -23.68 -17.07
CA THR A 625 -21.41 -23.68 -16.62
C THR A 625 -21.02 -22.34 -16.00
N THR A 626 -20.26 -22.37 -14.91
CA THR A 626 -19.97 -21.18 -14.10
C THR A 626 -18.75 -20.41 -14.59
N SER A 627 -18.60 -19.18 -14.07
CA SER A 627 -17.37 -18.40 -14.14
C SER A 627 -16.34 -18.80 -13.08
N GLY A 628 -16.61 -19.79 -12.22
CA GLY A 628 -15.69 -20.25 -11.18
C GLY A 628 -14.34 -20.72 -11.74
N ALA A 629 -14.38 -21.47 -12.84
CA ALA A 629 -13.22 -22.07 -13.52
C ALA A 629 -12.23 -21.07 -14.18
N HIS A 630 -12.38 -19.75 -14.01
CA HIS A 630 -11.54 -18.76 -14.69
C HIS A 630 -10.05 -18.93 -14.36
N ASN A 631 -9.71 -19.14 -13.08
CA ASN A 631 -8.32 -19.33 -12.64
C ASN A 631 -7.69 -20.58 -13.24
N ASP A 632 -8.47 -21.63 -13.46
CA ASP A 632 -7.97 -22.94 -13.86
C ASP A 632 -7.84 -23.05 -15.39
N ILE A 633 -8.74 -22.38 -16.11
CA ILE A 633 -8.57 -22.07 -17.53
C ILE A 633 -7.35 -21.16 -17.73
N GLU A 634 -7.11 -20.18 -16.87
CA GLU A 634 -5.91 -19.33 -16.94
C GLU A 634 -4.63 -20.14 -16.70
N LYS A 635 -4.54 -20.92 -15.60
CA LYS A 635 -3.41 -21.82 -15.31
C LYS A 635 -3.13 -22.77 -16.49
N ALA A 636 -4.17 -23.42 -17.03
CA ALA A 636 -4.02 -24.30 -18.18
C ALA A 636 -3.49 -23.55 -19.41
N THR A 637 -3.98 -22.33 -19.67
CA THR A 637 -3.54 -21.49 -20.78
C THR A 637 -2.08 -21.02 -20.60
N GLN A 638 -1.66 -20.68 -19.39
CA GLN A 638 -0.27 -20.33 -19.07
C GLN A 638 0.67 -21.54 -19.30
N ILE A 639 0.26 -22.75 -18.88
CA ILE A 639 1.00 -24.00 -19.13
C ILE A 639 1.09 -24.28 -20.63
N ALA A 640 -0.05 -24.26 -21.35
CA ALA A 640 -0.11 -24.47 -22.79
C ALA A 640 0.76 -23.47 -23.56
N ARG A 641 0.77 -22.18 -23.16
CA ARG A 641 1.66 -21.17 -23.73
C ARG A 641 3.13 -21.55 -23.50
N LYS A 642 3.56 -21.76 -22.26
CA LYS A 642 4.97 -22.12 -21.95
C LYS A 642 5.43 -23.37 -22.70
N MET A 643 4.58 -24.40 -22.83
CA MET A 643 4.87 -25.58 -23.64
C MET A 643 5.18 -25.24 -25.11
N VAL A 644 4.52 -24.24 -25.69
CA VAL A 644 4.67 -23.86 -27.10
C VAL A 644 5.74 -22.76 -27.31
N THR A 645 5.89 -21.80 -26.39
CA THR A 645 6.78 -20.62 -26.57
C THR A 645 8.10 -20.68 -25.82
N GLU A 646 8.22 -21.47 -24.75
CA GLU A 646 9.41 -21.49 -23.87
C GLU A 646 10.11 -22.85 -23.91
N PHE A 647 9.33 -23.94 -23.86
CA PHE A 647 9.85 -25.31 -23.75
C PHE A 647 9.94 -26.07 -25.10
N GLY A 648 9.45 -25.49 -26.20
CA GLY A 648 9.55 -26.10 -27.53
C GLY A 648 8.85 -27.46 -27.69
N MET A 649 7.79 -27.72 -26.93
CA MET A 649 7.08 -29.01 -26.86
C MET A 649 5.97 -29.20 -27.93
N SER A 650 5.91 -28.31 -28.92
CA SER A 650 5.01 -28.40 -30.08
C SER A 650 5.74 -28.91 -31.31
N ASP A 651 5.16 -29.92 -31.96
CA ASP A 651 5.67 -30.48 -33.21
C ASP A 651 5.45 -29.55 -34.42
N ARG A 652 4.54 -28.56 -34.31
CA ARG A 652 4.25 -27.57 -35.36
C ARG A 652 5.17 -26.34 -35.31
N VAL A 653 5.53 -25.91 -34.11
CA VAL A 653 6.43 -24.76 -33.87
C VAL A 653 7.89 -25.21 -33.84
N GLY A 654 8.15 -26.41 -33.33
CA GLY A 654 9.49 -26.96 -33.16
C GLY A 654 10.19 -26.50 -31.87
N PRO A 655 11.43 -26.97 -31.63
CA PRO A 655 12.21 -26.67 -30.43
C PRO A 655 12.86 -25.28 -30.51
N VAL A 656 12.04 -24.22 -30.51
CA VAL A 656 12.46 -22.82 -30.52
C VAL A 656 11.88 -22.06 -29.32
N SER A 657 12.70 -21.17 -28.73
CA SER A 657 12.22 -20.23 -27.72
C SER A 657 11.74 -18.95 -28.41
N LEU A 658 10.50 -18.55 -28.10
CA LEU A 658 9.76 -17.47 -28.74
C LEU A 658 9.24 -16.42 -27.72
N GLU A 659 9.34 -16.70 -26.43
CA GLU A 659 8.71 -15.89 -25.38
C GLU A 659 9.35 -14.48 -25.25
N THR A 660 10.68 -14.38 -25.38
CA THR A 660 11.42 -13.10 -25.25
C THR A 660 11.09 -12.09 -26.35
N GLU A 661 10.76 -12.56 -27.56
CA GLU A 661 10.46 -11.72 -28.72
C GLU A 661 8.97 -11.78 -29.11
N PHE A 662 8.09 -12.27 -28.22
CA PHE A 662 6.69 -12.57 -28.58
C PHE A 662 5.91 -11.36 -29.12
N SER A 663 6.25 -10.14 -28.69
CA SER A 663 5.69 -8.89 -29.26
C SER A 663 6.05 -8.69 -30.74
N ASP A 664 7.22 -9.16 -31.16
CA ASP A 664 7.87 -8.78 -32.42
C ASP A 664 7.73 -9.88 -33.49
N LEU A 665 7.33 -11.09 -33.10
CA LEU A 665 7.01 -12.20 -34.00
C LEU A 665 6.00 -11.83 -35.10
N SER A 666 6.12 -12.46 -36.26
CA SER A 666 5.18 -12.25 -37.37
C SER A 666 3.74 -12.64 -36.99
N PRO A 667 2.71 -11.98 -37.57
CA PRO A 667 1.31 -12.36 -37.35
C PRO A 667 1.00 -13.82 -37.73
N ALA A 668 1.69 -14.36 -38.74
CA ALA A 668 1.55 -15.76 -39.13
C ALA A 668 2.11 -16.71 -38.06
N THR A 669 3.27 -16.39 -37.47
CA THR A 669 3.86 -17.16 -36.36
C THR A 669 2.95 -17.14 -35.14
N LYS A 670 2.41 -15.95 -34.78
CA LYS A 670 1.46 -15.79 -33.67
C LYS A 670 0.20 -16.62 -33.87
N ALA A 671 -0.41 -16.58 -35.05
CA ALA A 671 -1.60 -17.39 -35.37
C ALA A 671 -1.34 -18.91 -35.26
N VAL A 672 -0.15 -19.39 -35.62
CA VAL A 672 0.24 -20.81 -35.43
C VAL A 672 0.38 -21.16 -33.95
N VAL A 673 1.02 -20.30 -33.15
CA VAL A 673 1.17 -20.50 -31.70
C VAL A 673 -0.19 -20.48 -30.99
N GLU A 674 -1.06 -19.52 -31.31
CA GLU A 674 -2.42 -19.42 -30.75
C GLU A 674 -3.28 -20.64 -31.12
N ALA A 675 -3.21 -21.11 -32.36
CA ALA A 675 -3.92 -22.31 -32.81
C ALA A 675 -3.41 -23.58 -32.09
N GLU A 676 -2.11 -23.68 -31.82
CA GLU A 676 -1.52 -24.80 -31.08
C GLU A 676 -1.92 -24.78 -29.60
N ILE A 677 -1.81 -23.63 -28.93
CA ILE A 677 -2.26 -23.43 -27.54
C ILE A 677 -3.74 -23.84 -27.42
N LYS A 678 -4.59 -23.36 -28.32
CA LYS A 678 -6.01 -23.74 -28.38
C LYS A 678 -6.18 -25.26 -28.56
N SER A 679 -5.45 -25.87 -29.49
CA SER A 679 -5.52 -27.32 -29.77
C SER A 679 -5.09 -28.18 -28.57
N LEU A 680 -4.13 -27.71 -27.75
CA LEU A 680 -3.72 -28.38 -26.52
C LEU A 680 -4.81 -28.32 -25.44
N LEU A 681 -5.46 -27.16 -25.29
CA LEU A 681 -6.51 -26.90 -24.31
C LEU A 681 -7.84 -27.61 -24.64
N GLU A 682 -8.26 -27.59 -25.90
CA GLU A 682 -9.43 -28.35 -26.35
C GLU A 682 -9.18 -29.87 -26.15
N GLY A 683 -7.98 -30.34 -26.48
CA GLY A 683 -7.59 -31.74 -26.26
C GLY A 683 -7.51 -32.15 -24.78
N SER A 684 -7.10 -31.27 -23.85
CA SER A 684 -7.12 -31.58 -22.42
C SER A 684 -8.54 -31.58 -21.86
N TYR A 685 -9.38 -30.66 -22.31
CA TYR A 685 -10.79 -30.62 -21.96
C TYR A 685 -11.53 -31.89 -22.40
N GLU A 686 -11.30 -32.37 -23.63
CA GLU A 686 -11.89 -33.63 -24.13
C GLU A 686 -11.43 -34.85 -23.32
N ARG A 687 -10.14 -34.93 -22.94
CA ARG A 687 -9.61 -36.02 -22.09
C ARG A 687 -10.26 -36.02 -20.71
N ALA A 688 -10.31 -34.87 -20.03
CA ALA A 688 -10.94 -34.72 -18.72
C ALA A 688 -12.44 -35.07 -18.78
N MET A 689 -13.15 -34.56 -19.79
CA MET A 689 -14.57 -34.85 -20.04
C MET A 689 -14.84 -36.34 -20.30
N LEU A 690 -13.97 -37.04 -21.02
CA LEU A 690 -14.09 -38.48 -21.24
C LEU A 690 -13.86 -39.28 -19.94
N LEU A 691 -12.81 -38.95 -19.19
CA LEU A 691 -12.49 -39.59 -17.90
C LEU A 691 -13.63 -39.45 -16.89
N LEU A 692 -14.17 -38.24 -16.74
CA LEU A 692 -15.29 -37.94 -15.85
C LEU A 692 -16.60 -38.62 -16.30
N LYS A 693 -16.81 -38.82 -17.60
CA LYS A 693 -17.94 -39.63 -18.13
C LYS A 693 -17.79 -41.11 -17.76
N THR A 694 -16.58 -41.66 -17.80
CA THR A 694 -16.30 -43.05 -17.41
C THR A 694 -16.49 -43.27 -15.90
N HIS A 695 -16.00 -42.34 -15.07
CA HIS A 695 -16.01 -42.45 -13.60
C HIS A 695 -17.12 -41.60 -12.93
N LYS A 696 -18.28 -41.45 -13.61
CA LYS A 696 -19.37 -40.58 -13.13
C LYS A 696 -19.92 -40.99 -11.77
N LYS A 697 -19.99 -42.30 -11.47
CA LYS A 697 -20.52 -42.79 -10.18
C LYS A 697 -19.60 -42.39 -9.02
N GLU A 698 -18.29 -42.50 -9.23
CA GLU A 698 -17.25 -42.12 -8.29
C GLU A 698 -17.27 -40.60 -8.04
N LEU A 699 -17.45 -39.80 -9.11
CA LEU A 699 -17.64 -38.35 -9.02
C LEU A 699 -18.86 -37.98 -8.16
N GLU A 700 -20.03 -38.57 -8.42
CA GLU A 700 -21.24 -38.33 -7.63
C GLU A 700 -21.10 -38.76 -6.16
N THR A 701 -20.34 -39.82 -5.89
CA THR A 701 -20.11 -40.31 -4.52
C THR A 701 -19.17 -39.36 -3.76
N LEU A 702 -18.07 -38.95 -4.40
CA LEU A 702 -17.08 -38.04 -3.82
C LEU A 702 -17.63 -36.63 -3.62
N ALA A 703 -18.44 -36.11 -4.56
CA ALA A 703 -19.10 -34.80 -4.41
C ALA A 703 -20.08 -34.76 -3.23
N ARG A 704 -20.87 -35.83 -3.01
CA ARG A 704 -21.77 -35.93 -1.84
C ARG A 704 -20.99 -35.91 -0.52
N ALA A 705 -19.91 -36.67 -0.42
CA ALA A 705 -19.04 -36.68 0.76
C ALA A 705 -18.34 -35.32 0.97
N LEU A 706 -17.97 -34.58 -0.08
CA LEU A 706 -17.48 -33.20 0.07
C LEU A 706 -18.55 -32.27 0.65
N VAL A 707 -19.83 -32.42 0.29
CA VAL A 707 -20.92 -31.62 0.88
C VAL A 707 -21.14 -31.93 2.37
N GLU A 708 -21.06 -33.21 2.74
CA GLU A 708 -21.30 -33.77 4.08
C GLU A 708 -20.18 -33.47 5.10
N TYR A 709 -18.91 -33.48 4.65
CA TYR A 709 -17.74 -33.33 5.52
C TYR A 709 -16.85 -32.11 5.23
N GLU A 710 -17.16 -31.33 4.19
CA GLU A 710 -16.48 -30.10 3.74
C GLU A 710 -15.02 -30.23 3.26
N PHE A 711 -14.33 -31.32 3.59
CA PHE A 711 -13.03 -31.69 3.05
C PHE A 711 -12.82 -33.21 3.05
N LEU A 712 -11.96 -33.71 2.15
CA LEU A 712 -11.51 -35.11 2.10
C LEU A 712 -10.00 -35.14 1.88
N THR A 713 -9.30 -35.97 2.66
CA THR A 713 -7.88 -36.32 2.44
C THR A 713 -7.73 -37.42 1.38
N ALA A 714 -6.51 -37.65 0.88
CA ALA A 714 -6.20 -38.65 -0.16
C ALA A 714 -6.76 -40.04 0.12
N ASP A 715 -6.61 -40.53 1.36
CA ASP A 715 -7.06 -41.85 1.75
C ASP A 715 -8.57 -41.90 1.96
N GLU A 716 -9.17 -40.82 2.48
CA GLU A 716 -10.63 -40.69 2.60
C GLU A 716 -11.31 -40.65 1.23
N MET A 717 -10.73 -39.96 0.23
CA MET A 717 -11.24 -39.96 -1.14
C MET A 717 -11.24 -41.38 -1.73
N GLN A 718 -10.15 -42.14 -1.57
CA GLN A 718 -10.08 -43.53 -2.03
C GLN A 718 -11.07 -44.47 -1.32
N ARG A 719 -11.41 -44.19 -0.06
CA ARG A 719 -12.41 -44.95 0.72
C ARG A 719 -13.84 -44.65 0.27
N VAL A 720 -14.18 -43.36 0.17
CA VAL A 720 -15.47 -42.90 -0.35
C VAL A 720 -15.72 -43.43 -1.76
N MET A 721 -14.71 -43.44 -2.64
CA MET A 721 -14.81 -44.01 -4.00
C MET A 721 -15.08 -45.53 -4.03
N LYS A 722 -14.73 -46.28 -2.96
CA LYS A 722 -15.07 -47.70 -2.80
C LYS A 722 -16.44 -47.92 -2.15
N GLY A 723 -17.03 -46.89 -1.54
CA GLY A 723 -18.21 -47.00 -0.68
C GLY A 723 -17.89 -47.45 0.76
N GLU A 724 -16.69 -47.17 1.26
CA GLU A 724 -16.37 -47.27 2.70
C GLU A 724 -16.82 -45.99 3.43
N ASP A 725 -17.62 -46.12 4.49
CA ASP A 725 -18.00 -45.00 5.36
C ASP A 725 -16.78 -44.45 6.14
N LEU A 726 -16.79 -43.14 6.41
CA LEU A 726 -15.72 -42.47 7.14
C LEU A 726 -15.97 -42.47 8.64
N SER A 727 -14.94 -42.74 9.45
CA SER A 727 -15.03 -42.87 10.91
C SER A 727 -15.08 -41.54 11.67
N ARG A 728 -15.67 -40.51 11.06
CA ARG A 728 -15.78 -39.14 11.60
C ARG A 728 -17.24 -38.70 11.55
N THR A 729 -17.69 -37.94 12.53
CA THR A 729 -19.06 -37.39 12.51
C THR A 729 -19.22 -36.41 11.34
N PRO A 730 -20.30 -36.50 10.55
CA PRO A 730 -20.73 -35.43 9.65
C PRO A 730 -20.90 -34.09 10.39
N ILE A 731 -20.97 -33.00 9.64
CA ILE A 731 -21.25 -31.65 10.17
C ILE A 731 -22.72 -31.33 9.89
N ASP A 732 -23.50 -31.11 10.96
CA ASP A 732 -24.92 -30.70 10.92
C ASP A 732 -25.14 -29.29 10.32
#